data_AF-A0A9Q1BXL4-F1
#
_entry.id   AF-A0A9Q1BXL4-F1
#
_cell.length_a   1.000
_cell.length_b   1.000
_cell.length_c   1.000
_cell.angle_alpha   90.00
_cell.angle_beta   90.00
_cell.angle_gamma   90.00
#
_symmetry.space_group_name_H-M   'P 1'
#
loop_
_entity.id
_entity.type
_entity.pdbx_description
1 polymer ?
#
loop_
_entity_poly.entity_id
_entity_poly.type
_entity_poly.pdbx_seq_one_letter_code
_entity_poly.pdbx_strand_id
1 'polypeptide(L)'
;MLACRQTIICTVWLICEVCVLARPNLEATEGAGEESSKQDGDQIAPEQIRQEPPPGDAAPPGQLQETIELLRSVSLQYPPTIYTPPFYVPLSYACLPGDVVVLEVLVDTDLAKRVRIFSKTKYCEVADTRLTYEHLDLPDIVTYRPDALNKKSVNIYNGVVSLWIVNRNEYWLRRSFNSIKKFSLVSNEYPLEFRSPFERPRREDVKLAKSCLSWVSEMMLLTNIDSLLQCLPERGALQLANFPIPLSENRRGVSRLIGKVQDPDQRHYFKIEKNNPKFTFSLLLYIKEYCRHQLCSIYHRKTSHDNRYITPLVFMTTEGKTHFQITQHDGQYRSMLNHFILPKNEWFRMTLQVNGVSWSISVHYKNFTRHHTSGVGAPFREPVHYSDDEGFTHLGGSDAVPSFKGYIADVKLWRQQLKTPSKLKAPNATHTIRKLQLQEYYASCINLHTRLSWAFKSYLEVILNYQRRVTCKSFEEYAHSFREIPNFCTARVKVTVPKDLKFVYQALRTAATVTRYYDSQAKPLVGNMLMAEAEKILKAHGLDRYDELLNLLKQASCFDHHEGSAMLGVMYSAGLKGKKNPSKGLMYTLVAAEEGNIMAQSALGFRHLYGIGGLDQDYDYAYYYLKDVADKAVRDKEKHSADSVTTEIVRLTDSAQLQYHSGERGDYFQWMKFQASKGITDAQINIARMLFWGQMGVNRDIEAAVELYRLNAEQNPLNAVAQYDYGIVLMRGQGTKKDIPKALEQLNKSAELGHAPAYTALGWHQLNAVKNYEEAAKYFEKADKMGHRDAAHNLGFMHSTGKYPGKGRDRATAFRYYKRAADAGHMDAGAVTSGIYKTGHESMDPDSELAARWAYKIAVQHGEFGKLLRKGLEAFLSTSWDVSMLYYLMAAEAGLEIAQFNLAYLCEENYEGVADRYFKRGCQWKYYEMASLSPNPNSATLLKMGEYYWYGHGGMNDTELAIGYYVAAAQNRVPEAIFNLAYISEMGIEIPVQYLKSLGVRKTIYQGNQLEEVAKALYRICRDHNSGEAYIPCGLALTRMYLAEVYRNHPYACQLSTCAVAAVIIAVVVAMVTSYYARQRRELERQQATSLYHALQNGNMNATSSQTGGTAAASRNHGATSRDAGDPSGSTTSPPKRRTLVTSQVSETDETTTSHTTDHQRNLPESTSHGSSSGVEGNDTGDSSTGGDISQLQAPTVLDSDDPLLQAKVARLPEAVVLEEDTDLHHRILGASSDEETEEVPTV
;
A
#
# COMPACT_ATOMS: atom_id res chain seq x y z
N MET A 1 10.47 -19.70 -29.24
CA MET A 1 10.56 -19.62 -30.72
C MET A 1 9.57 -20.61 -31.31
N LEU A 2 8.82 -20.21 -32.34
CA LEU A 2 8.02 -21.05 -33.27
C LEU A 2 6.97 -21.98 -32.60
N ALA A 3 5.65 -21.75 -32.64
CA ALA A 3 4.72 -21.11 -33.58
C ALA A 3 4.32 -21.92 -34.84
N CYS A 4 3.02 -22.27 -34.87
CA CYS A 4 2.11 -22.43 -36.02
C CYS A 4 2.13 -23.64 -36.99
N ARG A 5 0.95 -24.30 -37.01
CA ARG A 5 0.05 -24.58 -38.17
C ARG A 5 0.30 -25.75 -39.15
N GLN A 6 -0.63 -26.71 -39.04
CA GLN A 6 -1.64 -27.10 -40.05
C GLN A 6 -1.30 -27.91 -41.34
N THR A 7 -1.85 -29.14 -41.33
CA THR A 7 -2.68 -29.82 -42.37
C THR A 7 -2.12 -30.39 -43.69
N ILE A 8 -2.25 -31.73 -43.79
CA ILE A 8 -2.86 -32.53 -44.88
C ILE A 8 -2.10 -32.68 -46.22
N ILE A 9 -1.82 -33.94 -46.60
CA ILE A 9 -2.32 -34.61 -47.83
C ILE A 9 -2.18 -36.14 -47.68
N CYS A 10 -3.13 -36.89 -48.25
CA CYS A 10 -3.25 -38.34 -48.14
C CYS A 10 -2.50 -39.11 -49.24
N THR A 11 -2.09 -40.35 -48.96
CA THR A 11 -2.32 -41.60 -49.74
C THR A 11 -1.42 -42.72 -49.17
N VAL A 12 -1.71 -44.03 -49.12
CA VAL A 12 -2.90 -44.91 -49.06
C VAL A 12 -2.37 -46.33 -49.40
N TRP A 13 -2.83 -47.37 -48.68
CA TRP A 13 -2.68 -48.83 -48.94
C TRP A 13 -1.33 -49.55 -48.67
N LEU A 14 -1.29 -50.84 -48.25
CA LEU A 14 -2.24 -51.72 -47.50
C LEU A 14 -1.54 -53.08 -47.14
N ILE A 15 -2.18 -53.93 -46.32
CA ILE A 15 -1.98 -55.42 -46.19
C ILE A 15 -0.67 -55.87 -45.51
N CYS A 16 -0.61 -56.79 -44.52
CA CYS A 16 -1.58 -57.51 -43.66
C CYS A 16 -0.85 -57.78 -42.30
N GLU A 17 -1.46 -57.79 -41.11
CA GLU A 17 -2.29 -58.87 -40.52
C GLU A 17 -1.71 -60.30 -40.62
N VAL A 18 -1.79 -61.21 -39.63
CA VAL A 18 -2.02 -61.13 -38.17
C VAL A 18 -1.78 -62.56 -37.60
N CYS A 19 -1.65 -62.74 -36.27
CA CYS A 19 -1.77 -64.05 -35.56
C CYS A 19 -0.64 -65.12 -35.78
N VAL A 20 -0.35 -66.06 -34.86
CA VAL A 20 -0.68 -66.18 -33.42
C VAL A 20 0.29 -67.13 -32.68
N LEU A 21 0.31 -67.01 -31.35
CA LEU A 21 0.79 -67.92 -30.29
C LEU A 21 1.34 -69.32 -30.66
N ALA A 22 2.49 -69.69 -30.07
CA ALA A 22 2.60 -70.91 -29.26
C ALA A 22 3.70 -70.84 -28.19
N ARG A 23 3.27 -70.93 -26.93
CA ARG A 23 4.03 -71.40 -25.73
C ARG A 23 4.06 -72.97 -25.75
N PRO A 24 4.62 -73.73 -24.78
CA PRO A 24 5.20 -73.37 -23.47
C PRO A 24 6.47 -74.20 -23.04
N ASN A 25 6.87 -74.06 -21.75
CA ASN A 25 7.37 -75.12 -20.84
C ASN A 25 8.71 -75.85 -21.14
N LEU A 26 9.36 -76.56 -20.21
CA LEU A 26 9.46 -76.58 -18.72
C LEU A 26 10.70 -77.47 -18.41
N GLU A 27 11.27 -77.34 -17.21
CA GLU A 27 12.13 -78.39 -16.59
C GLU A 27 13.43 -78.76 -17.36
N ALA A 28 14.43 -79.45 -16.80
CA ALA A 28 14.94 -79.51 -15.43
C ALA A 28 16.40 -80.05 -15.46
N THR A 29 17.14 -79.86 -14.37
CA THR A 29 18.22 -80.74 -13.84
C THR A 29 19.41 -81.20 -14.72
N GLU A 30 20.61 -81.00 -14.13
CA GLU A 30 21.78 -81.91 -14.15
C GLU A 30 22.64 -82.07 -15.43
N GLY A 31 23.91 -82.41 -15.22
CA GLY A 31 24.78 -83.02 -16.24
C GLY A 31 26.11 -82.32 -16.52
N ALA A 32 27.19 -82.85 -15.95
CA ALA A 32 28.59 -82.44 -16.16
C ALA A 32 29.19 -82.84 -17.53
N GLY A 33 30.42 -82.35 -17.80
CA GLY A 33 31.28 -82.72 -18.94
C GLY A 33 31.62 -81.51 -19.82
N GLU A 34 32.87 -81.08 -20.03
CA GLU A 34 33.98 -81.77 -20.73
C GLU A 34 33.65 -82.03 -22.22
N GLU A 35 34.51 -81.77 -23.21
CA GLU A 35 35.90 -81.30 -23.19
C GLU A 35 36.33 -80.77 -24.57
N SER A 36 37.36 -79.89 -24.60
CA SER A 36 38.25 -79.69 -25.77
C SER A 36 37.59 -79.10 -27.05
N SER A 37 38.25 -78.57 -28.08
CA SER A 37 39.63 -78.15 -28.41
C SER A 37 39.52 -77.18 -29.62
N LYS A 38 40.49 -76.44 -30.16
CA LYS A 38 41.96 -76.36 -30.04
C LYS A 38 42.44 -75.05 -30.73
N GLN A 39 43.63 -74.52 -30.35
CA GLN A 39 44.74 -74.01 -31.20
C GLN A 39 44.49 -73.16 -32.49
N ASP A 40 45.31 -72.20 -32.91
CA ASP A 40 46.67 -71.71 -32.54
C ASP A 40 46.65 -70.14 -32.51
N GLY A 41 47.54 -69.37 -31.85
CA GLY A 41 48.97 -69.12 -32.16
C GLY A 41 49.14 -67.81 -32.97
N ASP A 42 50.18 -66.98 -32.82
CA ASP A 42 51.42 -67.06 -32.02
C ASP A 42 52.18 -65.69 -32.04
N GLN A 43 53.23 -65.53 -31.21
CA GLN A 43 54.40 -64.59 -31.31
C GLN A 43 54.27 -63.08 -30.94
N ILE A 44 55.30 -62.38 -30.39
CA ILE A 44 56.60 -62.74 -29.75
C ILE A 44 57.07 -61.56 -28.85
N ALA A 45 57.97 -61.81 -27.87
CA ALA A 45 58.76 -60.80 -27.16
C ALA A 45 60.21 -61.29 -26.85
N PRO A 46 61.19 -60.39 -26.68
CA PRO A 46 62.50 -60.65 -26.03
C PRO A 46 62.83 -59.61 -24.91
N GLU A 47 63.74 -59.78 -23.93
CA GLU A 47 64.45 -60.94 -23.34
C GLU A 47 64.99 -60.52 -21.93
N GLN A 48 65.56 -61.43 -21.15
CA GLN A 48 66.13 -61.17 -19.80
C GLN A 48 67.67 -61.02 -19.81
N ILE A 49 68.28 -60.68 -18.65
CA ILE A 49 69.38 -61.45 -18.03
C ILE A 49 69.55 -61.08 -16.54
N ARG A 50 69.96 -62.06 -15.70
CA ARG A 50 70.20 -61.96 -14.24
C ARG A 50 71.69 -61.79 -13.90
N GLN A 51 72.00 -61.33 -12.68
CA GLN A 51 73.16 -61.80 -11.88
C GLN A 51 72.81 -61.89 -10.37
N GLU A 52 73.60 -62.64 -9.60
CA GLU A 52 73.32 -63.18 -8.25
C GLU A 52 74.05 -62.44 -7.07
N PRO A 53 73.71 -62.74 -5.79
CA PRO A 53 74.18 -61.99 -4.61
C PRO A 53 75.18 -62.75 -3.70
N PRO A 54 75.72 -62.10 -2.64
CA PRO A 54 76.18 -62.75 -1.41
C PRO A 54 75.44 -62.24 -0.13
N PRO A 55 75.58 -62.92 1.04
CA PRO A 55 74.57 -62.92 2.10
C PRO A 55 74.92 -62.08 3.36
N GLY A 56 73.94 -61.90 4.27
CA GLY A 56 74.18 -61.37 5.62
C GLY A 56 72.93 -61.18 6.50
N ASP A 57 72.72 -62.14 7.41
CA ASP A 57 72.07 -62.04 8.74
C ASP A 57 70.58 -61.67 8.91
N ALA A 58 70.03 -62.14 10.04
CA ALA A 58 68.60 -62.29 10.32
C ALA A 58 68.02 -61.22 11.26
N ALA A 59 66.71 -60.98 11.16
CA ALA A 59 65.91 -60.16 12.08
C ALA A 59 64.67 -60.93 12.62
N PRO A 60 64.12 -60.56 13.79
CA PRO A 60 63.19 -61.43 14.55
C PRO A 60 61.73 -61.43 14.05
N PRO A 61 60.91 -62.42 14.45
CA PRO A 61 59.51 -62.52 14.03
C PRO A 61 58.62 -61.48 14.75
N GLY A 62 58.55 -60.29 14.16
CA GLY A 62 57.66 -59.20 14.62
C GLY A 62 57.23 -58.22 13.51
N GLN A 63 58.11 -57.92 12.56
CA GLN A 63 57.84 -56.93 11.51
C GLN A 63 57.00 -57.43 10.31
N LEU A 64 56.77 -58.74 10.20
CA LEU A 64 55.98 -59.31 9.09
C LEU A 64 54.48 -58.97 9.21
N GLN A 65 53.97 -58.74 10.42
CA GLN A 65 52.57 -58.38 10.64
C GLN A 65 52.28 -56.95 10.14
N GLU A 66 53.11 -55.98 10.53
CA GLU A 66 52.98 -54.56 10.14
C GLU A 66 53.20 -54.35 8.63
N THR A 67 54.09 -55.12 7.98
CA THR A 67 54.27 -55.05 6.52
C THR A 67 53.11 -55.68 5.72
N ILE A 68 52.35 -56.62 6.31
CA ILE A 68 51.15 -57.20 5.69
C ILE A 68 49.92 -56.31 5.86
N GLU A 69 49.80 -55.53 6.92
CA GLU A 69 48.74 -54.52 7.07
C GLU A 69 48.90 -53.35 6.09
N LEU A 70 50.15 -52.95 5.79
CA LEU A 70 50.49 -51.92 4.79
C LEU A 70 50.04 -52.23 3.35
N LEU A 71 49.73 -53.49 3.02
CA LEU A 71 49.30 -53.93 1.69
C LEU A 71 47.77 -53.95 1.49
N ARG A 72 46.98 -53.72 2.54
CA ARG A 72 45.52 -53.71 2.47
C ARG A 72 44.97 -52.30 2.59
N SER A 73 44.18 -51.85 1.62
CA SER A 73 43.49 -50.56 1.69
C SER A 73 42.15 -50.57 0.95
N VAL A 74 41.20 -49.75 1.42
CA VAL A 74 39.93 -49.48 0.74
C VAL A 74 39.61 -47.99 0.87
N SER A 75 39.25 -47.34 -0.23
CA SER A 75 38.82 -45.93 -0.20
C SER A 75 37.87 -45.58 -1.35
N LEU A 76 37.09 -44.53 -1.14
CA LEU A 76 36.35 -43.86 -2.22
C LEU A 76 37.13 -42.66 -2.71
N GLN A 77 37.38 -42.60 -4.02
CA GLN A 77 37.91 -41.39 -4.63
C GLN A 77 36.76 -40.39 -4.81
N TYR A 78 36.77 -39.27 -4.09
CA TYR A 78 35.69 -38.27 -4.09
C TYR A 78 34.34 -38.83 -3.57
N PRO A 79 34.18 -39.09 -2.26
CA PRO A 79 32.91 -39.51 -1.68
C PRO A 79 31.83 -38.41 -1.89
N PRO A 80 30.77 -38.67 -2.67
CA PRO A 80 29.68 -37.70 -2.89
C PRO A 80 28.83 -37.54 -1.63
N THR A 81 28.45 -36.30 -1.30
CA THR A 81 27.69 -36.01 -0.08
C THR A 81 26.19 -36.26 -0.20
N ILE A 82 25.63 -36.34 -1.42
CA ILE A 82 24.19 -36.50 -1.68
C ILE A 82 23.97 -37.61 -2.72
N TYR A 83 23.02 -38.52 -2.47
CA TYR A 83 22.62 -39.54 -3.43
C TYR A 83 21.69 -38.98 -4.52
N THR A 84 22.00 -39.27 -5.80
CA THR A 84 21.16 -38.99 -6.97
C THR A 84 21.31 -40.09 -8.02
N PRO A 85 20.24 -40.80 -8.44
CA PRO A 85 20.32 -41.83 -9.47
C PRO A 85 20.50 -41.25 -10.90
N PRO A 86 21.13 -41.98 -11.84
CA PRO A 86 21.96 -43.18 -11.63
C PRO A 86 23.29 -42.83 -10.95
N PHE A 87 23.74 -43.68 -10.02
CA PHE A 87 24.80 -43.33 -9.08
C PHE A 87 25.98 -44.32 -9.18
N TYR A 88 27.14 -43.82 -9.57
CA TYR A 88 28.38 -44.60 -9.72
C TYR A 88 29.40 -44.18 -8.66
N VAL A 89 30.01 -45.18 -8.03
CA VAL A 89 30.94 -45.00 -6.91
C VAL A 89 32.34 -45.52 -7.29
N PRO A 90 33.37 -44.66 -7.41
CA PRO A 90 34.74 -45.07 -7.69
C PRO A 90 35.41 -45.67 -6.44
N LEU A 91 35.42 -47.00 -6.40
CA LEU A 91 36.03 -47.83 -5.37
C LEU A 91 37.49 -48.13 -5.72
N SER A 92 38.41 -47.61 -4.91
CA SER A 92 39.84 -47.91 -4.92
C SER A 92 40.16 -48.93 -3.82
N TYR A 93 40.83 -50.03 -4.13
CA TYR A 93 41.20 -51.04 -3.14
C TYR A 93 42.49 -51.79 -3.47
N ALA A 94 43.23 -52.15 -2.43
CA ALA A 94 44.36 -53.08 -2.46
C ALA A 94 44.06 -54.23 -1.48
N CYS A 95 44.22 -55.47 -1.93
CA CYS A 95 43.85 -56.68 -1.18
C CYS A 95 44.75 -57.86 -1.56
N LEU A 96 44.84 -58.87 -0.70
CA LEU A 96 45.64 -60.07 -0.94
C LEU A 96 44.79 -61.23 -1.49
N PRO A 97 45.40 -62.25 -2.13
CA PRO A 97 44.70 -63.45 -2.59
C PRO A 97 43.95 -64.12 -1.43
N GLY A 98 42.64 -64.34 -1.60
CA GLY A 98 41.78 -64.89 -0.55
C GLY A 98 41.16 -63.86 0.39
N ASP A 99 41.31 -62.55 0.12
CA ASP A 99 40.49 -61.52 0.74
C ASP A 99 39.17 -61.28 -0.03
N VAL A 100 38.16 -60.74 0.67
CA VAL A 100 36.86 -60.32 0.14
C VAL A 100 36.65 -58.85 0.48
N VAL A 101 36.42 -58.02 -0.54
CA VAL A 101 36.07 -56.60 -0.41
C VAL A 101 34.55 -56.47 -0.43
N VAL A 102 33.99 -55.78 0.56
CA VAL A 102 32.54 -55.57 0.70
C VAL A 102 32.24 -54.07 0.63
N LEU A 103 31.36 -53.69 -0.30
CA LEU A 103 30.73 -52.38 -0.40
C LEU A 103 29.28 -52.53 0.06
N GLU A 104 28.85 -51.76 1.06
CA GLU A 104 27.47 -51.76 1.55
C GLU A 104 26.96 -50.34 1.83
N VAL A 105 25.65 -50.14 1.75
CA VAL A 105 25.00 -48.88 2.16
C VAL A 105 24.08 -49.16 3.33
N LEU A 106 24.36 -48.50 4.44
CA LEU A 106 23.66 -48.60 5.71
C LEU A 106 22.87 -47.30 5.91
N VAL A 107 21.58 -47.41 6.23
CA VAL A 107 20.72 -46.24 6.45
C VAL A 107 19.97 -46.33 7.77
N ASP A 108 19.79 -45.19 8.42
CA ASP A 108 18.93 -45.02 9.58
C ASP A 108 17.53 -44.56 9.11
N THR A 109 16.50 -45.34 9.44
CA THR A 109 15.09 -45.12 9.09
C THR A 109 14.24 -44.94 10.36
N ASP A 110 12.96 -44.63 10.21
CA ASP A 110 12.00 -44.53 11.32
C ASP A 110 11.88 -45.83 12.15
N LEU A 111 12.08 -46.99 11.53
CA LEU A 111 11.82 -48.30 12.13
C LEU A 111 13.09 -49.00 12.62
N ALA A 112 14.24 -48.73 12.00
CA ALA A 112 15.49 -49.39 12.32
C ALA A 112 16.71 -48.54 11.94
N LYS A 113 17.78 -48.70 12.74
CA LYS A 113 19.10 -48.09 12.52
C LYS A 113 20.05 -49.05 11.82
N ARG A 114 21.00 -48.51 11.05
CA ARG A 114 22.01 -49.26 10.27
C ARG A 114 21.39 -50.36 9.40
N VAL A 115 20.24 -50.08 8.80
CA VAL A 115 19.57 -50.99 7.85
C VAL A 115 20.39 -51.06 6.57
N ARG A 116 20.85 -52.25 6.20
CA ARG A 116 21.56 -52.44 4.93
C ARG A 116 20.58 -52.48 3.77
N ILE A 117 20.62 -51.46 2.91
CA ILE A 117 19.76 -51.35 1.71
C ILE A 117 20.47 -51.75 0.41
N PHE A 118 21.80 -51.83 0.42
CA PHE A 118 22.61 -52.28 -0.71
C PHE A 118 23.85 -53.02 -0.20
N SER A 119 24.31 -54.02 -0.95
CA SER A 119 25.53 -54.75 -0.68
C SER A 119 26.08 -55.37 -1.96
N LYS A 120 27.38 -55.22 -2.21
CA LYS A 120 28.10 -55.81 -3.34
C LYS A 120 29.48 -56.26 -2.88
N THR A 121 29.96 -57.39 -3.38
CA THR A 121 31.22 -57.98 -2.94
C THR A 121 32.14 -58.29 -4.11
N LYS A 122 33.45 -58.25 -3.87
CA LYS A 122 34.51 -58.65 -4.80
C LYS A 122 35.48 -59.59 -4.12
N TYR A 123 35.92 -60.61 -4.86
CA TYR A 123 36.92 -61.57 -4.42
C TYR A 123 38.28 -61.17 -4.98
N CYS A 124 39.32 -61.24 -4.16
CA CYS A 124 40.69 -60.94 -4.58
C CYS A 124 41.43 -62.24 -4.89
N GLU A 125 41.80 -62.42 -6.15
CA GLU A 125 42.52 -63.60 -6.66
C GLU A 125 44.02 -63.34 -6.81
N VAL A 126 44.40 -62.08 -7.06
CA VAL A 126 45.79 -61.61 -7.21
C VAL A 126 45.99 -60.39 -6.31
N ALA A 127 47.19 -60.24 -5.73
CA ALA A 127 47.57 -59.04 -5.00
C ALA A 127 47.74 -57.86 -5.97
N ASP A 128 46.79 -56.93 -5.98
CA ASP A 128 46.71 -55.86 -6.97
C ASP A 128 45.95 -54.64 -6.41
N THR A 129 46.27 -53.44 -6.92
CA THR A 129 45.63 -52.18 -6.52
C THR A 129 44.68 -51.71 -7.62
N ARG A 130 43.37 -51.83 -7.39
CA ARG A 130 42.35 -51.63 -8.44
C ARG A 130 41.45 -50.43 -8.14
N LEU A 131 41.24 -49.61 -9.16
CA LEU A 131 40.20 -48.60 -9.21
C LEU A 131 39.05 -49.13 -10.08
N THR A 132 37.83 -49.16 -9.53
CA THR A 132 36.65 -49.69 -10.22
C THR A 132 35.41 -48.83 -9.93
N TYR A 133 34.52 -48.68 -10.91
CA TYR A 133 33.29 -47.91 -10.76
C TYR A 133 32.11 -48.86 -10.50
N GLU A 134 31.45 -48.69 -9.36
CA GLU A 134 30.31 -49.52 -8.96
C GLU A 134 29.00 -48.75 -9.05
N HIS A 135 28.05 -49.27 -9.83
CA HIS A 135 26.68 -48.76 -9.86
C HIS A 135 25.95 -49.17 -8.57
N LEU A 136 25.27 -48.20 -7.96
CA LEU A 136 24.68 -48.32 -6.63
C LEU A 136 23.14 -48.31 -6.71
N ASP A 137 22.56 -49.40 -7.20
CA ASP A 137 21.12 -49.58 -7.35
C ASP A 137 20.39 -49.67 -6.00
N LEU A 138 19.99 -48.51 -5.45
CA LEU A 138 19.20 -48.46 -4.22
C LEU A 138 17.70 -48.70 -4.49
N PRO A 139 16.96 -49.38 -3.58
CA PRO A 139 15.55 -49.70 -3.77
C PRO A 139 14.66 -48.47 -4.04
N ASP A 140 13.61 -48.61 -4.86
CA ASP A 140 12.69 -47.52 -5.26
C ASP A 140 12.13 -46.71 -4.08
N ILE A 141 11.88 -47.38 -2.95
CA ILE A 141 11.37 -46.83 -1.69
C ILE A 141 12.34 -45.80 -1.03
N VAL A 142 13.60 -45.81 -1.46
CA VAL A 142 14.70 -44.93 -1.04
C VAL A 142 15.07 -43.95 -2.17
N THR A 143 15.03 -44.41 -3.41
CA THR A 143 15.52 -43.69 -4.59
C THR A 143 14.54 -42.66 -5.12
N TYR A 144 13.26 -43.02 -5.21
CA TYR A 144 12.23 -42.23 -5.88
C TYR A 144 11.22 -41.64 -4.90
N ARG A 145 10.55 -40.57 -5.33
CA ARG A 145 9.41 -40.00 -4.60
C ARG A 145 8.21 -40.94 -4.59
N PRO A 146 7.27 -40.80 -3.64
CA PRO A 146 6.05 -41.61 -3.66
C PRO A 146 5.19 -41.29 -4.90
N ASP A 147 4.58 -42.34 -5.45
CA ASP A 147 3.62 -42.28 -6.56
C ASP A 147 2.66 -43.50 -6.50
N ALA A 148 1.84 -43.68 -7.54
CA ALA A 148 0.85 -44.76 -7.61
C ALA A 148 1.46 -46.18 -7.53
N LEU A 149 2.73 -46.35 -7.90
CA LEU A 149 3.47 -47.61 -7.87
C LEU A 149 4.34 -47.69 -6.60
N ASN A 150 5.09 -46.63 -6.29
CA ASN A 150 5.93 -46.50 -5.10
C ASN A 150 5.17 -45.90 -3.91
N LYS A 151 4.17 -46.61 -3.39
CA LYS A 151 3.26 -46.08 -2.35
C LYS A 151 3.87 -45.82 -0.97
N LYS A 152 5.15 -46.15 -0.72
CA LYS A 152 5.73 -46.25 0.64
C LYS A 152 7.12 -45.62 0.81
N SER A 153 7.49 -44.61 0.02
CA SER A 153 8.80 -43.96 0.11
C SER A 153 9.20 -43.61 1.56
N VAL A 154 10.33 -44.16 2.05
CA VAL A 154 10.79 -44.08 3.44
C VAL A 154 11.74 -42.89 3.64
N ASN A 155 11.67 -42.24 4.81
CA ASN A 155 12.59 -41.19 5.20
C ASN A 155 13.92 -41.77 5.72
N ILE A 156 15.05 -41.14 5.36
CA ILE A 156 16.38 -41.59 5.76
C ILE A 156 17.09 -40.45 6.48
N TYR A 157 17.47 -40.72 7.73
CA TYR A 157 18.06 -39.74 8.63
C TYR A 157 19.57 -39.62 8.49
N ASN A 158 20.21 -40.73 8.13
CA ASN A 158 21.65 -40.86 8.07
C ASN A 158 21.96 -42.02 7.13
N GLY A 159 22.70 -41.76 6.07
CA GLY A 159 23.22 -42.77 5.16
C GLY A 159 24.73 -42.89 5.33
N VAL A 160 25.24 -44.12 5.28
CA VAL A 160 26.67 -44.40 5.33
C VAL A 160 27.01 -45.45 4.27
N VAL A 161 27.90 -45.10 3.36
CA VAL A 161 28.58 -46.06 2.48
C VAL A 161 29.74 -46.65 3.26
N SER A 162 29.68 -47.95 3.52
CA SER A 162 30.69 -48.68 4.28
C SER A 162 31.46 -49.61 3.36
N LEU A 163 32.78 -49.61 3.51
CA LEU A 163 33.73 -50.35 2.70
C LEU A 163 34.72 -51.08 3.59
N TRP A 164 34.82 -52.39 3.43
CA TRP A 164 35.68 -53.19 4.30
C TRP A 164 36.24 -54.44 3.63
N ILE A 165 37.38 -54.93 4.12
CA ILE A 165 38.05 -56.16 3.70
C ILE A 165 37.91 -57.21 4.80
N VAL A 166 37.63 -58.46 4.45
CA VAL A 166 37.68 -59.63 5.36
C VAL A 166 38.32 -60.83 4.67
N ASN A 167 38.90 -61.74 5.43
CA ASN A 167 39.40 -63.00 4.87
C ASN A 167 38.23 -63.90 4.38
N ARG A 168 38.40 -64.59 3.25
CA ARG A 168 37.40 -65.48 2.64
C ARG A 168 36.87 -66.54 3.62
N ASN A 169 37.72 -67.12 4.47
CA ASN A 169 37.27 -68.14 5.42
C ASN A 169 36.29 -67.57 6.47
N GLU A 170 36.61 -66.41 7.05
CA GLU A 170 35.74 -65.70 7.99
C GLU A 170 34.44 -65.20 7.34
N TYR A 171 34.48 -64.86 6.05
CA TYR A 171 33.29 -64.46 5.28
C TYR A 171 32.29 -65.62 5.08
N TRP A 172 32.77 -66.84 4.78
CA TRP A 172 31.88 -67.99 4.51
C TRP A 172 31.41 -68.73 5.77
N LEU A 173 32.17 -68.71 6.88
CA LEU A 173 31.87 -69.49 8.08
C LEU A 173 30.70 -68.93 8.92
N ARG A 174 30.25 -67.69 8.71
CA ARG A 174 29.32 -66.98 9.61
C ARG A 174 27.98 -66.65 8.95
N ARG A 175 26.88 -66.97 9.65
CA ARG A 175 25.50 -66.74 9.17
C ARG A 175 24.99 -65.28 9.27
N SER A 176 25.72 -64.36 9.90
CA SER A 176 25.26 -62.98 10.14
C SER A 176 26.30 -61.95 9.73
N PHE A 177 25.95 -61.02 8.83
CA PHE A 177 26.87 -59.99 8.35
C PHE A 177 27.41 -59.08 9.46
N ASN A 178 26.61 -58.77 10.49
CA ASN A 178 27.07 -58.00 11.65
C ASN A 178 28.09 -58.75 12.50
N SER A 179 28.17 -60.09 12.40
CA SER A 179 29.27 -60.86 13.01
C SER A 179 30.48 -61.00 12.09
N ILE A 180 30.32 -60.94 10.76
CA ILE A 180 31.43 -60.91 9.79
C ILE A 180 32.20 -59.59 9.87
N LYS A 181 31.50 -58.44 9.88
CA LYS A 181 32.15 -57.11 9.89
C LYS A 181 33.06 -56.87 11.11
N LYS A 182 32.85 -57.60 12.22
CA LYS A 182 33.75 -57.59 13.39
C LYS A 182 35.15 -58.14 13.12
N PHE A 183 35.31 -58.95 12.07
CA PHE A 183 36.59 -59.52 11.61
C PHE A 183 37.09 -58.81 10.34
N SER A 184 36.59 -57.60 10.08
CA SER A 184 37.15 -56.76 9.01
C SER A 184 38.58 -56.36 9.36
N LEU A 185 39.47 -56.55 8.38
CA LEU A 185 40.91 -56.22 8.48
C LEU A 185 41.15 -54.72 8.25
N VAL A 186 40.33 -54.12 7.39
CA VAL A 186 40.29 -52.68 7.11
C VAL A 186 38.82 -52.30 6.91
N SER A 187 38.39 -51.16 7.45
CA SER A 187 37.02 -50.65 7.28
C SER A 187 36.99 -49.13 7.26
N ASN A 188 36.40 -48.54 6.21
CA ASN A 188 36.14 -47.12 6.06
C ASN A 188 34.64 -46.84 5.87
N GLU A 189 34.16 -45.72 6.42
CA GLU A 189 32.75 -45.32 6.37
C GLU A 189 32.63 -43.86 5.90
N TYR A 190 31.78 -43.63 4.90
CA TYR A 190 31.58 -42.32 4.26
C TYR A 190 30.10 -41.89 4.39
N PRO A 191 29.80 -40.67 4.87
CA PRO A 191 28.42 -40.20 5.01
C PRO A 191 27.76 -39.90 3.65
N LEU A 192 26.48 -40.21 3.53
CA LEU A 192 25.65 -40.03 2.34
C LEU A 192 24.29 -39.42 2.74
N GLU A 193 24.04 -38.17 2.35
CA GLU A 193 22.75 -37.51 2.57
C GLU A 193 21.71 -37.97 1.53
N PHE A 194 20.48 -38.19 1.97
CA PHE A 194 19.34 -38.51 1.12
C PHE A 194 18.38 -37.32 1.05
N ARG A 195 17.78 -37.09 -0.13
CA ARG A 195 16.70 -36.10 -0.25
C ARG A 195 15.43 -36.58 0.47
N SER A 196 14.63 -35.63 0.94
CA SER A 196 13.30 -35.93 1.49
C SER A 196 12.46 -36.68 0.44
N PRO A 197 11.52 -37.56 0.84
CA PRO A 197 10.66 -38.31 -0.09
C PRO A 197 10.12 -37.49 -1.26
N PHE A 198 9.66 -36.26 -1.05
CA PHE A 198 9.05 -35.42 -2.08
C PHE A 198 10.04 -34.63 -2.95
N GLU A 199 11.29 -34.44 -2.48
CA GLU A 199 12.39 -33.78 -3.22
C GLU A 199 13.21 -34.76 -4.08
N ARG A 200 12.91 -36.06 -4.01
CA ARG A 200 13.49 -37.11 -4.86
C ARG A 200 12.98 -36.99 -6.31
N PRO A 201 13.77 -37.43 -7.30
CA PRO A 201 13.30 -37.50 -8.68
C PRO A 201 12.05 -38.41 -8.79
N ARG A 202 11.22 -38.14 -9.81
CA ARG A 202 10.26 -39.14 -10.28
C ARG A 202 11.05 -40.27 -10.95
N ARG A 203 10.48 -41.47 -10.97
CA ARG A 203 11.01 -42.58 -11.76
C ARG A 203 10.82 -42.26 -13.25
N GLU A 204 11.87 -41.86 -13.95
CA GLU A 204 11.80 -41.50 -15.38
C GLU A 204 11.71 -42.73 -16.30
N ASP A 205 12.10 -43.90 -15.79
CA ASP A 205 11.98 -45.21 -16.42
C ASP A 205 10.52 -45.74 -16.51
N VAL A 206 9.52 -44.86 -16.36
CA VAL A 206 8.14 -45.05 -16.87
C VAL A 206 8.07 -44.76 -18.40
N LYS A 207 9.17 -44.99 -19.14
CA LYS A 207 9.07 -45.57 -20.48
C LYS A 207 8.68 -47.03 -20.30
N LEU A 208 7.37 -47.31 -20.28
CA LEU A 208 6.76 -48.62 -19.98
C LEU A 208 7.71 -49.79 -20.26
N ALA A 209 8.25 -50.38 -19.19
CA ALA A 209 8.92 -51.66 -19.29
C ALA A 209 7.97 -52.63 -19.99
N LYS A 210 8.45 -53.34 -21.03
CA LYS A 210 7.66 -54.14 -21.99
C LYS A 210 7.09 -55.43 -21.38
N SER A 211 6.35 -55.31 -20.29
CA SER A 211 5.57 -56.35 -19.62
C SER A 211 4.14 -55.84 -19.52
N CYS A 212 3.24 -56.45 -20.29
CA CYS A 212 1.90 -55.92 -20.56
C CYS A 212 1.12 -55.57 -19.28
N LEU A 213 0.93 -54.26 -19.03
CA LEU A 213 -0.16 -53.78 -18.19
C LEU A 213 -1.49 -54.08 -18.89
N SER A 214 -2.55 -54.34 -18.12
CA SER A 214 -3.88 -54.51 -18.73
C SER A 214 -4.39 -53.14 -19.21
N TRP A 215 -5.17 -53.11 -20.29
CA TRP A 215 -5.76 -51.89 -20.84
C TRP A 215 -6.55 -51.08 -19.79
N VAL A 216 -7.21 -51.75 -18.84
CA VAL A 216 -7.92 -51.11 -17.71
C VAL A 216 -6.95 -50.39 -16.78
N SER A 217 -5.79 -51.01 -16.48
CA SER A 217 -4.72 -50.41 -15.68
C SER A 217 -4.09 -49.20 -16.38
N GLU A 218 -3.95 -49.28 -17.70
CA GLU A 218 -3.39 -48.22 -18.55
C GLU A 218 -4.35 -47.02 -18.65
N MET A 219 -5.65 -47.26 -18.83
CA MET A 219 -6.70 -46.22 -18.78
C MET A 219 -6.84 -45.56 -17.40
N MET A 220 -6.72 -46.31 -16.30
CA MET A 220 -6.70 -45.72 -14.94
C MET A 220 -5.44 -44.88 -14.66
N LEU A 221 -4.33 -45.17 -15.32
CA LEU A 221 -3.10 -44.36 -15.23
C LEU A 221 -3.23 -43.09 -16.07
N LEU A 222 -3.64 -43.21 -17.33
CA LEU A 222 -3.79 -42.06 -18.25
C LEU A 222 -4.81 -41.03 -17.73
N THR A 223 -5.95 -41.48 -17.20
CA THR A 223 -6.97 -40.58 -16.61
C THR A 223 -6.53 -39.85 -15.33
N ASN A 224 -5.45 -40.30 -14.66
CA ASN A 224 -4.88 -39.66 -13.47
C ASN A 224 -3.61 -38.83 -13.75
N ILE A 225 -2.98 -39.00 -14.91
CA ILE A 225 -1.73 -38.28 -15.25
C ILE A 225 -2.04 -36.86 -15.73
N ASP A 226 -3.08 -36.67 -16.55
CA ASP A 226 -3.43 -35.34 -17.09
C ASP A 226 -4.02 -34.37 -16.04
N SER A 227 -4.54 -34.89 -14.92
CA SER A 227 -4.95 -34.07 -13.76
C SER A 227 -3.78 -33.67 -12.86
N LEU A 228 -2.60 -34.27 -13.02
CA LEU A 228 -1.36 -33.96 -12.30
C LEU A 228 -0.46 -32.96 -13.08
N LEU A 229 -1.11 -32.05 -13.80
CA LEU A 229 -0.50 -30.87 -14.44
C LEU A 229 0.39 -30.12 -13.44
N GLN A 230 1.67 -30.02 -13.79
CA GLN A 230 2.80 -29.43 -13.06
C GLN A 230 2.45 -28.53 -11.85
N CYS A 231 2.20 -29.13 -10.68
CA CYS A 231 2.34 -28.41 -9.42
C CYS A 231 3.78 -27.88 -9.31
N LEU A 232 3.94 -26.56 -9.24
CA LEU A 232 5.20 -25.93 -8.86
C LEU A 232 5.71 -26.59 -7.56
N PRO A 233 7.00 -26.94 -7.45
CA PRO A 233 7.52 -27.57 -6.24
C PRO A 233 7.32 -26.62 -5.06
N GLU A 234 6.38 -26.96 -4.16
CA GLU A 234 6.11 -26.19 -2.96
C GLU A 234 7.42 -25.98 -2.21
N ARG A 235 7.80 -24.72 -2.01
CA ARG A 235 9.02 -24.40 -1.26
C ARG A 235 8.82 -24.88 0.17
N GLY A 236 9.62 -25.84 0.62
CA GLY A 236 9.64 -26.30 2.01
C GLY A 236 9.98 -25.22 3.05
N ALA A 237 10.22 -23.97 2.62
CA ALA A 237 10.38 -22.78 3.46
C ALA A 237 9.26 -21.77 3.16
N LEU A 238 8.36 -21.59 4.13
CA LEU A 238 7.32 -20.56 4.11
C LEU A 238 7.84 -19.27 4.75
N GLN A 239 7.64 -18.14 4.08
CA GLN A 239 7.89 -16.81 4.62
C GLN A 239 6.62 -16.28 5.30
N LEU A 240 6.70 -15.98 6.60
CA LEU A 240 5.56 -15.45 7.38
C LEU A 240 5.66 -13.94 7.64
N ALA A 241 6.85 -13.35 7.50
CA ALA A 241 7.05 -11.90 7.54
C ALA A 241 8.37 -11.52 6.85
N ASN A 242 8.33 -10.63 5.86
CA ASN A 242 9.51 -10.01 5.24
C ASN A 242 9.84 -8.64 5.85
N PHE A 243 8.80 -7.86 6.13
CA PHE A 243 8.89 -6.49 6.59
C PHE A 243 8.91 -6.38 8.13
N PRO A 244 9.67 -5.45 8.74
CA PRO A 244 9.68 -5.27 10.19
C PRO A 244 8.32 -4.83 10.74
N ILE A 245 7.76 -5.65 11.62
CA ILE A 245 6.53 -5.36 12.39
C ILE A 245 6.94 -4.52 13.61
N PRO A 246 6.57 -3.24 13.72
CA PRO A 246 6.71 -2.47 14.96
C PRO A 246 5.65 -2.93 15.97
N LEU A 247 6.00 -3.07 17.24
CA LEU A 247 5.11 -3.56 18.30
C LEU A 247 5.14 -2.62 19.51
N SER A 248 3.95 -2.32 20.03
CA SER A 248 3.68 -1.15 20.89
C SER A 248 3.11 -1.52 22.28
N GLU A 249 3.44 -2.71 22.80
CA GLU A 249 2.83 -3.34 24.00
C GLU A 249 1.32 -3.66 23.90
N ASN A 250 0.63 -3.17 22.87
CA ASN A 250 -0.80 -3.36 22.64
C ASN A 250 -1.15 -4.83 22.36
N ARG A 251 -2.43 -5.17 22.56
CA ARG A 251 -3.03 -6.48 22.25
C ARG A 251 -3.26 -6.69 20.75
N ARG A 252 -2.20 -6.54 19.96
CA ARG A 252 -2.21 -6.68 18.49
C ARG A 252 -0.92 -7.28 17.97
N GLY A 253 -1.00 -7.87 16.79
CA GLY A 253 0.09 -8.48 16.05
C GLY A 253 -0.40 -8.88 14.66
N VAL A 254 0.51 -9.25 13.77
CA VAL A 254 0.14 -9.70 12.41
C VAL A 254 -0.42 -11.13 12.51
N SER A 255 -1.67 -11.34 12.09
CA SER A 255 -2.33 -12.65 12.07
C SER A 255 -2.38 -13.22 10.66
N ARG A 256 -1.86 -14.45 10.50
CA ARG A 256 -1.77 -15.15 9.20
C ARG A 256 -2.29 -16.58 9.30
N LEU A 257 -2.78 -17.11 8.18
CA LEU A 257 -2.97 -18.55 8.00
C LEU A 257 -1.68 -19.11 7.37
N ILE A 258 -1.26 -20.31 7.80
CA ILE A 258 -0.05 -20.97 7.26
C ILE A 258 -0.27 -21.51 5.82
N GLY A 259 -1.51 -21.43 5.31
CA GLY A 259 -1.91 -21.86 3.97
C GLY A 259 -2.09 -23.37 3.90
N LYS A 260 -3.18 -23.81 3.24
CA LYS A 260 -3.39 -25.23 2.94
C LYS A 260 -2.31 -25.65 1.92
N VAL A 261 -1.61 -26.75 2.20
CA VAL A 261 -0.74 -27.43 1.23
C VAL A 261 -1.61 -27.82 0.02
N GLN A 262 -1.22 -27.38 -1.17
CA GLN A 262 -1.94 -27.59 -2.42
C GLN A 262 -1.73 -29.02 -2.93
N ASP A 263 -0.50 -29.55 -2.78
CA ASP A 263 -0.16 -30.93 -3.13
C ASP A 263 -0.95 -31.92 -2.21
N PRO A 264 -1.85 -32.76 -2.76
CA PRO A 264 -2.70 -33.64 -1.96
C PRO A 264 -1.91 -34.76 -1.28
N ASP A 265 -0.81 -35.23 -1.87
CA ASP A 265 0.02 -36.30 -1.31
C ASP A 265 0.83 -35.77 -0.12
N GLN A 266 1.42 -34.57 -0.28
CA GLN A 266 2.06 -33.88 0.85
C GLN A 266 1.05 -33.57 1.95
N ARG A 267 -0.15 -33.10 1.60
CA ARG A 267 -1.22 -32.83 2.58
C ARG A 267 -1.66 -34.09 3.33
N HIS A 268 -1.72 -35.25 2.67
CA HIS A 268 -1.97 -36.53 3.33
C HIS A 268 -0.83 -36.91 4.27
N TYR A 269 0.42 -36.75 3.84
CA TYR A 269 1.60 -37.00 4.67
C TYR A 269 1.68 -36.09 5.91
N PHE A 270 1.38 -34.80 5.78
CA PHE A 270 1.30 -33.87 6.93
C PHE A 270 0.21 -34.25 7.93
N LYS A 271 -0.91 -34.87 7.50
CA LYS A 271 -1.92 -35.40 8.42
C LYS A 271 -1.41 -36.59 9.23
N ILE A 272 -0.54 -37.42 8.66
CA ILE A 272 0.07 -38.57 9.35
C ILE A 272 1.13 -38.09 10.35
N GLU A 273 2.01 -37.17 9.95
CA GLU A 273 3.11 -36.65 10.79
C GLU A 273 2.66 -35.57 11.81
N LYS A 274 1.35 -35.31 11.96
CA LYS A 274 0.77 -34.34 12.92
C LYS A 274 1.25 -34.56 14.36
N ASN A 275 1.55 -35.82 14.70
CA ASN A 275 2.03 -36.28 16.00
C ASN A 275 3.54 -36.56 16.04
N ASN A 276 4.31 -36.25 14.99
CA ASN A 276 5.77 -36.40 14.97
C ASN A 276 6.46 -35.29 14.15
N PRO A 277 6.10 -34.01 14.39
CA PRO A 277 6.42 -32.92 13.50
C PRO A 277 7.92 -32.64 13.45
N LYS A 278 8.41 -32.34 12.26
CA LYS A 278 9.75 -31.82 12.02
C LYS A 278 9.62 -30.43 11.42
N PHE A 279 10.09 -29.40 12.11
CA PHE A 279 10.15 -28.04 11.56
C PHE A 279 11.25 -27.20 12.20
N THR A 280 11.72 -26.21 11.45
CA THR A 280 12.53 -25.11 11.97
C THR A 280 11.77 -23.82 11.83
N PHE A 281 11.75 -23.00 12.88
CA PHE A 281 11.12 -21.69 12.89
C PHE A 281 12.14 -20.64 13.31
N SER A 282 12.42 -19.67 12.44
CA SER A 282 13.38 -18.58 12.70
C SER A 282 12.69 -17.23 12.62
N LEU A 283 13.10 -16.31 13.48
CA LEU A 283 12.71 -14.91 13.43
C LEU A 283 13.86 -13.99 13.88
N LEU A 284 13.89 -12.77 13.35
CA LEU A 284 14.72 -11.68 13.85
C LEU A 284 13.92 -10.81 14.81
N LEU A 285 14.54 -10.49 15.94
CA LEU A 285 13.96 -9.70 17.02
C LEU A 285 14.83 -8.50 17.35
N TYR A 286 14.17 -7.40 17.71
CA TYR A 286 14.78 -6.23 18.35
C TYR A 286 13.91 -5.82 19.53
N ILE A 287 14.42 -5.92 20.75
CA ILE A 287 13.68 -5.62 21.97
C ILE A 287 14.10 -4.24 22.51
N LYS A 288 13.15 -3.30 22.60
CA LYS A 288 13.33 -1.96 23.19
C LYS A 288 13.03 -1.96 24.69
N GLU A 289 12.00 -2.69 25.12
CA GLU A 289 11.66 -2.94 26.54
C GLU A 289 11.19 -4.39 26.73
N TYR A 290 11.45 -4.97 27.91
CA TYR A 290 10.88 -6.27 28.27
C TYR A 290 9.39 -6.12 28.60
N CYS A 291 8.68 -7.25 28.70
CA CYS A 291 7.25 -7.23 28.95
C CYS A 291 6.91 -6.54 30.28
N ARG A 292 5.95 -5.60 30.28
CA ARG A 292 5.41 -5.02 31.52
C ARG A 292 4.34 -5.89 32.18
N HIS A 293 3.73 -6.78 31.40
CA HIS A 293 2.80 -7.81 31.88
C HIS A 293 3.57 -9.08 32.29
N GLN A 294 2.90 -10.05 32.93
CA GLN A 294 3.54 -11.32 33.29
C GLN A 294 4.10 -12.08 32.09
N LEU A 295 3.36 -12.08 30.96
CA LEU A 295 3.74 -12.67 29.70
C LEU A 295 3.28 -11.79 28.53
N CYS A 296 4.18 -11.52 27.58
CA CYS A 296 3.87 -10.90 26.29
C CYS A 296 4.18 -11.91 25.20
N SER A 297 3.35 -11.99 24.15
CA SER A 297 3.64 -12.94 23.07
C SER A 297 4.67 -12.40 22.08
N ILE A 298 5.62 -13.27 21.72
CA ILE A 298 6.48 -13.11 20.55
C ILE A 298 5.83 -13.83 19.35
N TYR A 299 5.34 -15.04 19.58
CA TYR A 299 4.67 -15.88 18.60
C TYR A 299 3.63 -16.75 19.32
N HIS A 300 2.43 -16.88 18.77
CA HIS A 300 1.46 -17.86 19.24
C HIS A 300 0.49 -18.27 18.14
N ARG A 301 -0.17 -19.41 18.32
CA ARG A 301 -1.20 -19.90 17.40
C ARG A 301 -2.51 -20.18 18.11
N LYS A 302 -3.63 -20.05 17.41
CA LYS A 302 -4.98 -20.23 17.93
C LYS A 302 -5.93 -20.87 16.91
N THR A 303 -6.78 -21.79 17.33
CA THR A 303 -7.84 -22.38 16.47
C THR A 303 -8.84 -21.31 16.01
N SER A 304 -9.28 -21.37 14.76
CA SER A 304 -10.16 -20.36 14.14
C SER A 304 -11.55 -20.26 14.79
N HIS A 305 -12.13 -21.38 15.24
CA HIS A 305 -13.50 -21.41 15.79
C HIS A 305 -13.54 -21.26 17.32
N ASP A 306 -12.70 -22.00 18.04
CA ASP A 306 -12.74 -22.07 19.52
C ASP A 306 -11.79 -21.09 20.23
N ASN A 307 -10.94 -20.38 19.48
CA ASN A 307 -9.91 -19.47 20.02
C ASN A 307 -8.90 -20.16 20.99
N ARG A 308 -8.81 -21.49 20.98
CA ARG A 308 -7.91 -22.31 21.82
C ARG A 308 -6.47 -22.18 21.33
N TYR A 309 -5.52 -22.05 22.26
CA TYR A 309 -4.08 -21.99 21.93
C TYR A 309 -3.55 -23.35 21.45
N ILE A 310 -2.71 -23.32 20.41
CA ILE A 310 -2.10 -24.52 19.81
C ILE A 310 -0.58 -24.34 19.61
N THR A 311 0.12 -25.45 19.40
CA THR A 311 1.58 -25.50 19.25
C THR A 311 2.11 -24.71 18.04
N PRO A 312 3.27 -24.02 18.14
CA PRO A 312 3.99 -23.65 19.36
C PRO A 312 3.57 -22.28 19.92
N LEU A 313 3.79 -22.11 21.22
CA LEU A 313 3.58 -20.85 21.95
C LEU A 313 4.93 -20.32 22.45
N VAL A 314 5.26 -19.07 22.11
CA VAL A 314 6.50 -18.40 22.50
C VAL A 314 6.19 -17.02 23.08
N PHE A 315 6.47 -16.89 24.37
CA PHE A 315 6.20 -15.70 25.17
C PHE A 315 7.48 -15.18 25.84
N MET A 316 7.47 -13.92 26.26
CA MET A 316 8.52 -13.27 27.02
C MET A 316 8.01 -12.82 28.39
N THR A 317 8.80 -13.06 29.44
CA THR A 317 8.51 -12.61 30.81
C THR A 317 8.99 -11.16 31.06
N THR A 318 8.65 -10.62 32.23
CA THR A 318 9.16 -9.33 32.73
C THR A 318 10.68 -9.26 32.82
N GLU A 319 11.34 -10.39 33.10
CA GLU A 319 12.80 -10.51 33.20
C GLU A 319 13.49 -10.67 31.83
N GLY A 320 12.73 -10.73 30.73
CA GLY A 320 13.27 -11.00 29.40
C GLY A 320 13.65 -12.48 29.16
N LYS A 321 13.15 -13.42 29.98
CA LYS A 321 13.28 -14.87 29.74
C LYS A 321 12.20 -15.34 28.77
N THR A 322 12.50 -16.36 27.97
CA THR A 322 11.53 -16.98 27.05
C THR A 322 10.71 -18.05 27.77
N HIS A 323 9.38 -17.93 27.73
CA HIS A 323 8.44 -18.98 28.10
C HIS A 323 7.97 -19.70 26.83
N PHE A 324 8.21 -21.00 26.76
CA PHE A 324 7.87 -21.85 25.62
C PHE A 324 6.80 -22.86 26.05
N GLN A 325 5.71 -22.99 25.29
CA GLN A 325 4.68 -23.99 25.56
C GLN A 325 4.27 -24.72 24.27
N ILE A 326 3.99 -26.01 24.42
CA ILE A 326 3.53 -26.92 23.37
C ILE A 326 2.35 -27.75 23.86
N THR A 327 1.61 -28.33 22.92
CA THR A 327 0.65 -29.42 23.15
C THR A 327 1.31 -30.73 22.71
N GLN A 328 1.19 -31.79 23.52
CA GLN A 328 1.63 -33.14 23.18
C GLN A 328 0.48 -33.96 22.57
N HIS A 329 0.77 -35.14 22.01
CA HIS A 329 -0.24 -36.02 21.41
C HIS A 329 -1.37 -36.43 22.37
N ASP A 330 -1.08 -36.54 23.68
CA ASP A 330 -2.07 -36.83 24.73
C ASP A 330 -3.02 -35.64 25.04
N GLY A 331 -2.87 -34.52 24.35
CA GLY A 331 -3.62 -33.28 24.58
C GLY A 331 -3.13 -32.46 25.77
N GLN A 332 -2.11 -32.91 26.52
CA GLN A 332 -1.55 -32.13 27.63
C GLN A 332 -0.65 -31.01 27.12
N TYR A 333 -0.68 -29.88 27.84
CA TYR A 333 0.25 -28.79 27.61
C TYR A 333 1.52 -28.98 28.44
N ARG A 334 2.69 -28.79 27.81
CA ARG A 334 3.97 -28.67 28.51
C ARG A 334 4.54 -27.28 28.29
N SER A 335 4.92 -26.64 29.38
CA SER A 335 5.58 -25.33 29.36
C SER A 335 6.95 -25.39 30.01
N MET A 336 7.85 -24.55 29.52
CA MET A 336 9.26 -24.49 29.91
C MET A 336 9.69 -23.04 29.98
N LEU A 337 10.44 -22.68 31.03
CA LEU A 337 11.09 -21.38 31.14
C LEU A 337 12.56 -21.53 30.76
N ASN A 338 13.02 -20.68 29.85
CA ASN A 338 14.40 -20.68 29.40
C ASN A 338 15.34 -19.99 30.41
N HIS A 339 16.58 -20.47 30.51
CA HIS A 339 17.56 -20.02 31.50
C HIS A 339 18.29 -18.73 31.11
N PHE A 340 18.37 -18.40 29.81
CA PHE A 340 19.03 -17.18 29.33
C PHE A 340 18.05 -16.02 29.10
N ILE A 341 18.56 -14.80 29.25
CA ILE A 341 17.84 -13.54 29.03
C ILE A 341 18.03 -13.09 27.57
N LEU A 342 16.97 -12.59 26.95
CA LEU A 342 16.99 -12.10 25.57
C LEU A 342 17.74 -10.75 25.44
N PRO A 343 18.55 -10.53 24.38
CA PRO A 343 19.26 -9.27 24.17
C PRO A 343 18.34 -8.05 24.01
N LYS A 344 18.78 -6.90 24.50
CA LYS A 344 18.08 -5.61 24.43
C LYS A 344 18.87 -4.61 23.57
N ASN A 345 18.17 -3.77 22.80
CA ASN A 345 18.76 -2.73 21.93
C ASN A 345 19.74 -3.22 20.85
N GLU A 346 19.68 -4.50 20.46
CA GLU A 346 20.39 -5.05 19.30
C GLU A 346 19.53 -6.06 18.56
N TRP A 347 19.78 -6.23 17.25
CA TRP A 347 19.13 -7.27 16.47
C TRP A 347 19.73 -8.65 16.77
N PHE A 348 18.86 -9.61 17.08
CA PHE A 348 19.24 -11.01 17.28
C PHE A 348 18.29 -11.96 16.53
N ARG A 349 18.77 -13.16 16.20
CA ARG A 349 17.96 -14.23 15.59
C ARG A 349 17.58 -15.24 16.66
N MET A 350 16.30 -15.54 16.80
CA MET A 350 15.82 -16.69 17.56
C MET A 350 15.41 -17.79 16.59
N THR A 351 15.88 -19.02 16.84
CA THR A 351 15.54 -20.20 16.04
C THR A 351 15.08 -21.33 16.95
N LEU A 352 13.81 -21.71 16.79
CA LEU A 352 13.18 -22.88 17.40
C LEU A 352 13.28 -24.05 16.40
N GLN A 353 13.70 -25.21 16.89
CA GLN A 353 13.65 -26.47 16.15
C GLN A 353 12.77 -27.46 16.93
N VAL A 354 11.93 -28.21 16.22
CA VAL A 354 11.16 -29.33 16.77
C VAL A 354 11.36 -30.52 15.85
N ASN A 355 11.63 -31.68 16.44
CA ASN A 355 11.84 -32.96 15.78
C ASN A 355 11.25 -34.08 16.64
N GLY A 356 9.96 -34.35 16.43
CA GLY A 356 9.19 -35.37 17.15
C GLY A 356 9.08 -35.09 18.65
N VAL A 357 9.94 -35.73 19.44
CA VAL A 357 10.09 -35.53 20.90
C VAL A 357 11.19 -34.54 21.28
N SER A 358 12.13 -34.26 20.37
CA SER A 358 13.28 -33.40 20.63
C SER A 358 13.02 -31.96 20.17
N TRP A 359 13.56 -30.99 20.91
CA TRP A 359 13.40 -29.57 20.62
C TRP A 359 14.71 -28.81 20.93
N SER A 360 14.89 -27.65 20.32
CA SER A 360 15.91 -26.70 20.77
C SER A 360 15.50 -25.26 20.48
N ILE A 361 15.91 -24.33 21.35
CA ILE A 361 15.80 -22.88 21.12
C ILE A 361 17.21 -22.31 21.15
N SER A 362 17.62 -21.71 20.04
CA SER A 362 18.89 -20.99 19.90
C SER A 362 18.67 -19.50 19.67
N VAL A 363 19.53 -18.66 20.23
CA VAL A 363 19.54 -17.21 20.05
C VAL A 363 20.93 -16.74 19.64
N HIS A 364 21.05 -16.16 18.44
CA HIS A 364 22.28 -15.61 17.87
C HIS A 364 22.27 -14.08 17.91
N TYR A 365 23.28 -13.48 18.55
CA TYR A 365 23.37 -12.05 18.86
C TYR A 365 24.82 -11.53 18.70
N LYS A 366 25.10 -10.25 19.00
CA LYS A 366 26.37 -9.58 18.67
C LYS A 366 26.78 -9.80 17.21
N ASN A 367 25.99 -9.24 16.29
CA ASN A 367 26.20 -9.43 14.84
C ASN A 367 26.22 -10.91 14.41
N PHE A 368 25.42 -11.75 15.10
CA PHE A 368 25.30 -13.20 14.91
C PHE A 368 26.57 -14.02 15.24
N THR A 369 27.56 -13.42 15.91
CA THR A 369 28.81 -14.11 16.30
C THR A 369 28.70 -14.91 17.59
N ARG A 370 27.87 -14.46 18.54
CA ARG A 370 27.61 -15.16 19.81
C ARG A 370 26.28 -15.88 19.75
N HIS A 371 26.17 -17.00 20.46
CA HIS A 371 24.91 -17.72 20.57
C HIS A 371 24.70 -18.32 21.97
N HIS A 372 23.45 -18.46 22.36
CA HIS A 372 23.00 -19.33 23.45
C HIS A 372 22.04 -20.36 22.89
N THR A 373 22.05 -21.57 23.43
CA THR A 373 21.12 -22.64 23.03
C THR A 373 20.60 -23.38 24.25
N SER A 374 19.33 -23.78 24.20
CA SER A 374 18.59 -24.46 25.27
C SER A 374 17.76 -25.61 24.68
N GLY A 375 17.45 -26.63 25.48
CA GLY A 375 16.65 -27.80 25.07
C GLY A 375 17.42 -28.97 24.43
N VAL A 376 18.67 -28.75 23.99
CA VAL A 376 19.51 -29.79 23.37
C VAL A 376 19.70 -30.97 24.34
N GLY A 377 19.19 -32.13 23.98
CA GLY A 377 19.29 -33.36 24.77
C GLY A 377 18.19 -33.58 25.82
N ALA A 378 17.18 -32.70 25.92
CA ALA A 378 16.06 -32.85 26.86
C ALA A 378 14.74 -33.18 26.12
N PRO A 379 14.51 -34.46 25.73
CA PRO A 379 13.31 -34.85 24.99
C PRO A 379 12.04 -34.74 25.85
N PHE A 380 10.92 -34.42 25.20
CA PHE A 380 9.60 -34.62 25.77
C PHE A 380 9.30 -36.12 25.92
N ARG A 381 8.49 -36.48 26.92
CA ARG A 381 8.07 -37.88 27.15
C ARG A 381 7.19 -38.42 26.02
N GLU A 382 6.29 -37.56 25.53
CA GLU A 382 5.37 -37.84 24.42
C GLU A 382 5.68 -36.89 23.25
N PRO A 383 5.45 -37.32 22.00
CA PRO A 383 5.66 -36.49 20.83
C PRO A 383 4.85 -35.18 20.84
N VAL A 384 5.41 -34.16 20.18
CA VAL A 384 4.74 -32.86 20.00
C VAL A 384 3.59 -32.99 19.01
N HIS A 385 2.45 -32.35 19.30
CA HIS A 385 1.33 -32.23 18.36
C HIS A 385 1.40 -30.90 17.61
N TYR A 386 1.35 -30.93 16.28
CA TYR A 386 1.42 -29.74 15.43
C TYR A 386 0.72 -29.98 14.07
N SER A 387 -0.24 -29.13 13.72
CA SER A 387 -0.89 -29.11 12.40
C SER A 387 -0.63 -27.79 11.68
N ASP A 388 -0.48 -27.83 10.36
CA ASP A 388 -0.39 -26.61 9.53
C ASP A 388 -1.76 -26.07 9.09
N ASP A 389 -2.79 -26.92 9.04
CA ASP A 389 -4.16 -26.56 8.61
C ASP A 389 -5.05 -26.00 9.73
N GLU A 390 -4.61 -26.08 10.98
CA GLU A 390 -5.37 -25.58 12.14
C GLU A 390 -4.96 -24.16 12.52
N GLY A 391 -5.90 -23.21 12.40
CA GLY A 391 -5.85 -21.94 13.13
C GLY A 391 -4.94 -20.84 12.59
N PHE A 392 -5.08 -19.67 13.22
CA PHE A 392 -4.30 -18.47 12.93
C PHE A 392 -2.97 -18.47 13.68
N THR A 393 -1.95 -17.98 13.00
CA THR A 393 -0.61 -17.71 13.53
C THR A 393 -0.46 -16.21 13.77
N HIS A 394 -0.08 -15.84 14.98
CA HIS A 394 0.07 -14.45 15.42
C HIS A 394 1.55 -14.13 15.67
N LEU A 395 2.04 -13.09 15.00
CA LEU A 395 3.37 -12.51 15.22
C LEU A 395 3.22 -11.30 16.15
N GLY A 396 3.72 -11.41 17.39
CA GLY A 396 3.42 -10.48 18.47
C GLY A 396 2.11 -10.80 19.18
N GLY A 397 1.32 -9.78 19.50
CA GLY A 397 0.09 -9.90 20.28
C GLY A 397 -1.13 -10.37 19.48
N SER A 398 -2.26 -10.50 20.17
CA SER A 398 -3.61 -10.67 19.60
C SER A 398 -4.63 -10.08 20.56
N ASP A 399 -5.91 -10.02 20.21
CA ASP A 399 -6.95 -9.33 21.00
C ASP A 399 -7.01 -9.75 22.49
N ALA A 400 -6.56 -10.98 22.81
CA ALA A 400 -6.48 -11.50 24.17
C ALA A 400 -5.11 -11.30 24.86
N VAL A 401 -4.02 -10.99 24.13
CA VAL A 401 -2.63 -11.11 24.60
C VAL A 401 -1.77 -9.90 24.16
N PRO A 402 -1.08 -9.21 25.09
CA PRO A 402 -0.21 -8.09 24.74
C PRO A 402 1.04 -8.54 23.96
N SER A 403 1.49 -7.65 23.07
CA SER A 403 2.82 -7.71 22.44
C SER A 403 3.89 -7.17 23.38
N PHE A 404 5.17 -7.29 23.01
CA PHE A 404 6.28 -6.58 23.66
C PHE A 404 6.64 -5.29 22.90
N LYS A 405 7.44 -4.41 23.49
CA LYS A 405 7.89 -3.18 22.82
C LYS A 405 9.15 -3.41 21.98
N GLY A 406 9.05 -3.26 20.67
CA GLY A 406 10.17 -3.52 19.75
C GLY A 406 9.72 -3.94 18.35
N TYR A 407 10.50 -4.81 17.71
CA TYR A 407 10.27 -5.24 16.32
C TYR A 407 10.44 -6.75 16.12
N ILE A 408 9.62 -7.32 15.21
CA ILE A 408 9.78 -8.66 14.64
C ILE A 408 10.03 -8.53 13.14
N ALA A 409 11.00 -9.26 12.58
CA ALA A 409 11.32 -9.24 11.15
C ALA A 409 11.87 -10.61 10.66
N ASP A 410 11.93 -10.81 9.34
CA ASP A 410 12.40 -12.03 8.66
C ASP A 410 11.96 -13.34 9.34
N VAL A 411 10.65 -13.57 9.38
CA VAL A 411 10.06 -14.77 10.00
C VAL A 411 9.90 -15.86 8.95
N LYS A 412 10.57 -16.99 9.17
CA LYS A 412 10.63 -18.15 8.26
C LYS A 412 10.29 -19.44 8.99
N LEU A 413 9.46 -20.25 8.36
CA LEU A 413 9.08 -21.59 8.80
C LEU A 413 9.53 -22.60 7.74
N TRP A 414 10.47 -23.48 8.08
CA TRP A 414 10.84 -24.62 7.26
C TRP A 414 10.03 -25.84 7.67
N ARG A 415 9.12 -26.27 6.80
CA ARG A 415 8.36 -27.53 6.92
C ARG A 415 9.31 -28.72 6.71
N GLN A 416 9.19 -29.76 7.52
CA GLN A 416 9.93 -31.03 7.47
C GLN A 416 11.48 -30.95 7.58
N GLN A 417 12.08 -29.76 7.50
CA GLN A 417 13.52 -29.58 7.45
C GLN A 417 14.09 -29.00 8.75
N LEU A 418 15.10 -29.67 9.30
CA LEU A 418 15.91 -29.17 10.42
C LEU A 418 17.09 -28.35 9.88
N LYS A 419 17.01 -27.02 9.99
CA LYS A 419 18.09 -26.12 9.56
C LYS A 419 18.98 -25.79 10.76
N THR A 420 20.19 -26.35 10.77
CA THR A 420 21.23 -26.04 11.76
C THR A 420 21.43 -24.51 11.83
N PRO A 421 21.46 -23.88 13.02
CA PRO A 421 21.51 -22.41 13.11
C PRO A 421 22.74 -21.79 12.41
N SER A 422 23.87 -22.50 12.38
CA SER A 422 25.08 -22.13 11.64
C SER A 422 24.92 -22.10 10.11
N LYS A 423 23.99 -22.89 9.54
CA LYS A 423 23.69 -22.89 8.10
C LYS A 423 22.75 -21.73 7.70
N LEU A 424 22.17 -20.99 8.65
CA LEU A 424 21.29 -19.85 8.38
C LEU A 424 22.10 -18.57 8.13
N LYS A 425 22.23 -18.16 6.86
CA LYS A 425 22.96 -16.93 6.45
C LYS A 425 22.53 -15.71 7.28
N ALA A 426 23.48 -14.88 7.68
CA ALA A 426 23.21 -13.61 8.36
C ALA A 426 22.59 -12.58 7.40
N PRO A 427 21.79 -11.60 7.88
CA PRO A 427 21.27 -10.50 7.07
C PRO A 427 22.40 -9.69 6.42
N ASN A 428 22.45 -9.73 5.09
CA ASN A 428 23.43 -9.02 4.27
C ASN A 428 23.13 -7.50 4.21
N ALA A 429 24.04 -6.71 3.62
CA ALA A 429 23.90 -5.27 3.52
C ALA A 429 22.63 -4.81 2.77
N THR A 430 22.13 -5.60 1.81
CA THR A 430 20.91 -5.27 1.05
C THR A 430 19.61 -5.57 1.81
N HIS A 431 19.68 -6.29 2.93
CA HIS A 431 18.53 -6.69 3.74
C HIS A 431 17.85 -5.47 4.39
N THR A 432 16.52 -5.46 4.45
CA THR A 432 15.70 -4.33 4.93
C THR A 432 16.15 -3.80 6.29
N ILE A 433 16.40 -4.69 7.25
CA ILE A 433 16.89 -4.36 8.60
C ILE A 433 18.22 -3.57 8.59
N ARG A 434 19.15 -3.90 7.67
CA ARG A 434 20.43 -3.17 7.54
C ARG A 434 20.22 -1.81 6.90
N LYS A 435 19.42 -1.75 5.81
CA LYS A 435 19.07 -0.50 5.12
C LYS A 435 18.39 0.53 6.01
N LEU A 436 17.57 0.09 6.97
CA LEU A 436 16.84 0.98 7.88
C LEU A 436 17.71 1.60 8.98
N GLN A 437 18.86 1.02 9.32
CA GLN A 437 19.78 1.53 10.37
C GLN A 437 19.12 1.83 11.74
N LEU A 438 18.00 1.17 12.09
CA LEU A 438 17.23 1.39 13.33
C LEU A 438 18.11 1.35 14.60
N GLN A 439 19.07 0.44 14.67
CA GLN A 439 19.97 0.31 15.83
C GLN A 439 20.90 1.53 15.98
N GLU A 440 21.34 2.15 14.88
CA GLU A 440 22.16 3.37 14.90
C GLU A 440 21.32 4.58 15.35
N TYR A 441 20.08 4.67 14.88
CA TYR A 441 19.11 5.69 15.31
C TYR A 441 18.89 5.65 16.83
N TYR A 442 18.49 4.50 17.38
CA TYR A 442 18.26 4.38 18.83
C TYR A 442 19.55 4.58 19.64
N ALA A 443 20.71 4.10 19.16
CA ALA A 443 22.00 4.36 19.82
C ALA A 443 22.32 5.87 19.89
N SER A 444 22.03 6.61 18.82
CA SER A 444 22.18 8.08 18.79
C SER A 444 21.24 8.77 19.78
N CYS A 445 19.96 8.40 19.82
CA CYS A 445 19.01 8.98 20.78
C CYS A 445 19.37 8.61 22.24
N ILE A 446 19.85 7.40 22.52
CA ILE A 446 20.33 7.00 23.85
C ILE A 446 21.52 7.88 24.29
N ASN A 447 22.52 8.08 23.42
CA ASN A 447 23.67 8.96 23.71
C ASN A 447 23.22 10.40 23.99
N LEU A 448 22.28 10.93 23.18
CA LEU A 448 21.68 12.25 23.40
C LEU A 448 20.97 12.32 24.77
N HIS A 449 20.11 11.36 25.10
CA HIS A 449 19.42 11.29 26.39
C HIS A 449 20.39 11.21 27.57
N THR A 450 21.47 10.43 27.48
CA THR A 450 22.49 10.35 28.54
C THR A 450 23.13 11.72 28.76
N ARG A 451 23.63 12.38 27.70
CA ARG A 451 24.24 13.73 27.80
C ARG A 451 23.31 14.76 28.42
N LEU A 452 22.03 14.72 28.04
CA LEU A 452 21.03 15.70 28.50
C LEU A 452 20.53 15.40 29.91
N SER A 453 20.49 14.13 30.33
CA SER A 453 20.21 13.73 31.72
C SER A 453 21.27 14.29 32.69
N TRP A 454 22.56 14.24 32.31
CA TRP A 454 23.63 14.92 33.06
C TRP A 454 23.40 16.43 33.15
N ALA A 455 23.14 17.10 32.02
CA ALA A 455 22.88 18.54 31.99
C ALA A 455 21.67 18.95 32.84
N PHE A 456 20.60 18.16 32.79
CA PHE A 456 19.37 18.35 33.58
C PHE A 456 19.65 18.21 35.08
N LYS A 457 20.42 17.19 35.50
CA LYS A 457 20.83 17.02 36.90
C LYS A 457 21.70 18.19 37.38
N SER A 458 22.71 18.60 36.62
CA SER A 458 23.56 19.74 36.97
C SER A 458 22.76 21.06 37.06
N TYR A 459 21.78 21.26 36.18
CA TYR A 459 20.92 22.44 36.24
C TYR A 459 20.00 22.44 37.48
N LEU A 460 19.47 21.27 37.87
CA LEU A 460 18.71 21.12 39.12
C LEU A 460 19.57 21.35 40.36
N GLU A 461 20.79 20.83 40.41
CA GLU A 461 21.73 21.10 41.51
C GLU A 461 22.03 22.61 41.63
N VAL A 462 22.12 23.34 40.50
CA VAL A 462 22.23 24.80 40.50
C VAL A 462 20.95 25.47 41.03
N ILE A 463 19.74 25.06 40.59
CA ILE A 463 18.49 25.62 41.12
C ILE A 463 18.37 25.38 42.63
N LEU A 464 18.58 24.14 43.09
CA LEU A 464 18.43 23.76 44.49
C LEU A 464 19.44 24.48 45.37
N ASN A 465 20.68 24.66 44.91
CA ASN A 465 21.68 25.45 45.62
C ASN A 465 21.40 26.96 45.56
N TYR A 466 20.76 27.46 44.50
CA TYR A 466 20.28 28.84 44.43
C TYR A 466 19.12 29.08 45.42
N GLN A 467 18.12 28.18 45.45
CA GLN A 467 17.02 28.22 46.40
C GLN A 467 17.50 28.12 47.86
N ARG A 468 18.54 27.32 48.14
CA ARG A 468 19.19 27.28 49.47
C ARG A 468 19.99 28.55 49.82
N ARG A 469 20.38 29.36 48.83
CA ARG A 469 21.07 30.65 49.05
C ARG A 469 20.13 31.85 49.05
N VAL A 470 18.88 31.71 48.59
CA VAL A 470 17.80 32.70 48.74
C VAL A 470 17.04 32.46 50.05
N THR A 471 17.78 32.32 51.15
CA THR A 471 17.33 32.83 52.44
C THR A 471 17.79 34.28 52.54
N CYS A 472 17.06 35.19 51.87
CA CYS A 472 17.09 36.56 52.32
C CYS A 472 16.62 36.55 53.79
N LYS A 473 17.43 37.15 54.67
CA LYS A 473 17.01 37.48 56.03
C LYS A 473 15.67 38.24 55.98
N SER A 474 14.84 38.07 57.00
CA SER A 474 13.44 38.51 56.97
C SER A 474 13.31 39.99 56.60
N PHE A 475 12.19 40.34 55.95
CA PHE A 475 11.90 41.70 55.50
C PHE A 475 11.97 42.74 56.63
N GLU A 476 11.80 42.32 57.90
CA GLU A 476 11.98 43.13 59.11
C GLU A 476 13.45 43.53 59.38
N GLU A 477 14.44 42.65 59.13
CA GLU A 477 15.86 43.05 59.22
C GLU A 477 16.28 43.96 58.05
N TYR A 478 15.62 43.84 56.90
CA TYR A 478 15.89 44.66 55.71
C TYR A 478 15.39 46.12 55.88
N ALA A 479 14.28 46.33 56.59
CA ALA A 479 13.69 47.66 56.80
C ALA A 479 14.58 48.63 57.60
N HIS A 480 15.53 48.12 58.39
CA HIS A 480 16.36 48.94 59.30
C HIS A 480 17.71 49.41 58.73
N SER A 481 18.08 49.02 57.50
CA SER A 481 19.42 49.32 56.93
C SER A 481 19.38 50.14 55.62
N PHE A 482 18.68 51.27 55.64
CA PHE A 482 18.79 52.28 54.57
C PHE A 482 20.11 53.07 54.67
N ARG A 483 21.15 52.61 53.97
CA ARG A 483 22.17 53.43 53.26
C ARG A 483 23.08 52.53 52.43
N GLU A 484 23.27 52.93 51.17
CA GLU A 484 24.06 52.27 50.12
C GLU A 484 23.46 50.96 49.55
N ILE A 485 23.35 50.92 48.21
CA ILE A 485 22.80 49.79 47.45
C ILE A 485 23.94 49.16 46.61
N PRO A 486 24.47 47.99 46.99
CA PRO A 486 25.22 47.14 46.07
C PRO A 486 24.26 46.25 45.28
N ASN A 487 24.47 46.14 43.97
CA ASN A 487 23.64 45.34 43.06
C ASN A 487 23.52 43.87 43.51
N PHE A 488 22.30 43.36 43.68
CA PHE A 488 22.09 41.94 44.00
C PHE A 488 22.52 41.01 42.85
N CYS A 489 23.09 39.87 43.24
CA CYS A 489 23.86 38.99 42.36
C CYS A 489 23.03 38.33 41.23
N THR A 490 23.43 38.53 39.97
CA THR A 490 22.96 37.72 38.83
C THR A 490 24.06 36.80 38.29
N ALA A 491 24.36 35.73 39.03
CA ALA A 491 25.28 34.69 38.58
C ALA A 491 24.67 33.84 37.44
N ARG A 492 24.75 34.33 36.20
CA ARG A 492 24.39 33.56 35.00
C ARG A 492 25.42 32.44 34.81
N VAL A 493 25.06 31.20 35.15
CA VAL A 493 25.83 30.00 34.74
C VAL A 493 25.75 29.88 33.22
N LYS A 494 26.77 30.41 32.51
CA LYS A 494 26.92 30.26 31.07
C LYS A 494 27.36 28.83 30.74
N VAL A 495 26.40 27.91 30.64
CA VAL A 495 26.64 26.65 29.90
C VAL A 495 26.74 27.00 28.42
N THR A 496 27.88 26.72 27.80
CA THR A 496 28.11 26.88 26.36
C THR A 496 27.39 25.76 25.59
N VAL A 497 26.13 26.01 25.24
CA VAL A 497 25.29 25.07 24.49
C VAL A 497 25.63 25.16 22.98
N PRO A 498 25.88 24.03 22.28
CA PRO A 498 26.00 24.01 20.83
C PRO A 498 24.75 24.59 20.17
N LYS A 499 24.91 25.40 19.10
CA LYS A 499 23.78 26.11 18.45
C LYS A 499 22.61 25.16 18.14
N ASP A 500 22.92 23.97 17.64
CA ASP A 500 21.95 22.96 17.21
C ASP A 500 21.10 22.40 18.35
N LEU A 501 21.57 22.47 19.60
CA LEU A 501 20.87 21.96 20.80
C LEU A 501 20.22 23.08 21.62
N LYS A 502 20.27 24.33 21.17
CA LYS A 502 19.75 25.51 21.89
C LYS A 502 18.32 25.31 22.39
N PHE A 503 17.42 24.87 21.51
CA PHE A 503 16.00 24.68 21.84
C PHE A 503 15.77 23.52 22.81
N VAL A 504 16.48 22.40 22.65
CA VAL A 504 16.47 21.27 23.60
C VAL A 504 16.89 21.72 25.00
N TYR A 505 17.98 22.49 25.13
CA TYR A 505 18.39 23.01 26.43
C TYR A 505 17.40 24.01 27.03
N GLN A 506 16.71 24.81 26.19
CA GLN A 506 15.63 25.68 26.66
C GLN A 506 14.41 24.89 27.15
N ALA A 507 13.95 23.89 26.38
CA ALA A 507 12.85 23.01 26.76
C ALA A 507 13.17 22.22 28.04
N LEU A 508 14.38 21.64 28.15
CA LEU A 508 14.86 20.96 29.35
C LEU A 508 14.90 21.89 30.57
N ARG A 509 15.28 23.16 30.39
CA ARG A 509 15.29 24.16 31.47
C ARG A 509 13.89 24.35 32.05
N THR A 510 12.87 24.43 31.20
CA THR A 510 11.47 24.56 31.58
C THR A 510 10.94 23.26 32.19
N ALA A 511 11.20 22.11 31.55
CA ALA A 511 10.81 20.79 32.06
C ALA A 511 11.41 20.49 33.44
N ALA A 512 12.65 20.92 33.71
CA ALA A 512 13.31 20.76 35.01
C ALA A 512 12.61 21.53 36.14
N THR A 513 12.02 22.70 35.85
CA THR A 513 11.22 23.44 36.86
C THR A 513 9.89 22.78 37.17
N VAL A 514 9.37 21.93 36.27
CA VAL A 514 8.07 21.24 36.43
C VAL A 514 8.25 19.85 37.06
N THR A 515 9.05 18.99 36.44
CA THR A 515 9.13 17.55 36.77
C THR A 515 10.11 17.21 37.90
N ARG A 516 11.10 18.09 38.18
CA ARG A 516 12.20 17.91 39.15
C ARG A 516 13.12 16.69 38.94
N TYR A 517 12.77 15.74 38.07
CA TYR A 517 13.58 14.57 37.72
C TYR A 517 13.52 14.30 36.21
N TYR A 518 14.59 13.75 35.65
CA TYR A 518 14.63 13.34 34.25
C TYR A 518 14.09 11.91 34.12
N ASP A 519 12.77 11.80 34.16
CA ASP A 519 12.02 10.54 34.20
C ASP A 519 11.27 10.25 32.89
N SER A 520 10.31 9.32 32.93
CA SER A 520 9.45 8.99 31.79
C SER A 520 8.41 10.06 31.45
N GLN A 521 8.18 11.06 32.32
CA GLN A 521 7.26 12.17 32.07
C GLN A 521 7.99 13.39 31.49
N ALA A 522 9.24 13.64 31.92
CA ALA A 522 10.07 14.73 31.42
C ALA A 522 10.39 14.61 29.92
N LYS A 523 10.59 13.38 29.40
CA LYS A 523 10.90 13.14 27.99
C LYS A 523 9.79 13.60 27.02
N PRO A 524 8.54 13.09 27.09
CA PRO A 524 7.48 13.53 26.18
C PRO A 524 7.15 15.02 26.37
N LEU A 525 7.28 15.57 27.57
CA LEU A 525 7.11 17.01 27.79
C LEU A 525 8.12 17.84 26.98
N VAL A 526 9.39 17.43 26.95
CA VAL A 526 10.43 18.07 26.11
C VAL A 526 10.13 17.85 24.63
N GLY A 527 9.69 16.66 24.22
CA GLY A 527 9.23 16.38 22.85
C GLY A 527 8.13 17.34 22.40
N ASN A 528 7.10 17.54 23.23
CA ASN A 528 5.96 18.42 22.94
C ASN A 528 6.40 19.89 22.82
N MET A 529 7.30 20.36 23.69
CA MET A 529 7.86 21.72 23.60
C MET A 529 8.66 21.94 22.31
N LEU A 530 9.40 20.92 21.85
CA LEU A 530 10.14 20.99 20.59
C LEU A 530 9.22 20.98 19.37
N MET A 531 8.14 20.19 19.41
CA MET A 531 7.12 20.21 18.35
C MET A 531 6.39 21.55 18.28
N ALA A 532 6.02 22.14 19.43
CA ALA A 532 5.38 23.45 19.47
C ALA A 532 6.27 24.57 18.89
N GLU A 533 7.59 24.56 19.14
CA GLU A 533 8.51 25.52 18.51
C GLU A 533 8.70 25.21 17.01
N ALA A 534 8.64 23.95 16.58
CA ALA A 534 8.65 23.57 15.16
C ALA A 534 7.39 24.07 14.41
N GLU A 535 6.20 23.89 14.99
CA GLU A 535 4.95 24.44 14.43
C GLU A 535 4.96 25.97 14.37
N LYS A 536 5.55 26.63 15.37
CA LYS A 536 5.73 28.09 15.39
C LYS A 536 6.68 28.58 14.30
N ILE A 537 7.77 27.86 14.02
CA ILE A 537 8.64 28.18 12.87
C ILE A 537 7.88 28.00 11.57
N LEU A 538 7.13 26.89 11.41
CA LEU A 538 6.34 26.61 10.22
C LEU A 538 5.27 27.70 9.98
N LYS A 539 4.60 28.17 11.04
CA LYS A 539 3.60 29.26 10.95
C LYS A 539 4.21 30.64 10.67
N ALA A 540 5.46 30.89 11.06
CA ALA A 540 6.10 32.21 10.92
C ALA A 540 7.00 32.35 9.68
N HIS A 541 7.50 31.24 9.14
CA HIS A 541 8.52 31.21 8.09
C HIS A 541 8.31 30.11 7.04
N GLY A 542 7.18 29.41 7.08
CA GLY A 542 6.92 28.27 6.21
C GLY A 542 8.04 27.23 6.23
N LEU A 543 8.42 26.77 5.05
CA LEU A 543 9.51 25.84 4.80
C LEU A 543 10.87 26.51 4.52
N ASP A 544 10.98 27.84 4.52
CA ASP A 544 12.24 28.53 4.23
C ASP A 544 13.36 28.09 5.19
N ARG A 545 13.05 27.99 6.49
CA ARG A 545 13.93 27.50 7.57
C ARG A 545 13.96 25.96 7.68
N TYR A 546 13.85 25.26 6.55
CA TYR A 546 13.79 23.79 6.42
C TYR A 546 14.79 23.03 7.32
N ASP A 547 16.07 23.41 7.32
CA ASP A 547 17.11 22.65 8.02
C ASP A 547 16.99 22.73 9.54
N GLU A 548 16.48 23.85 10.06
CA GLU A 548 16.23 24.07 11.48
C GLU A 548 14.96 23.33 11.93
N LEU A 549 13.90 23.37 11.12
CA LEU A 549 12.70 22.55 11.28
C LEU A 549 13.08 21.05 11.33
N LEU A 550 13.84 20.58 10.35
CA LEU A 550 14.28 19.19 10.26
C LEU A 550 15.22 18.78 11.42
N ASN A 551 15.98 19.71 12.00
CA ASN A 551 16.75 19.45 13.22
C ASN A 551 15.86 19.37 14.47
N LEU A 552 14.90 20.28 14.64
CA LEU A 552 13.93 20.25 15.73
C LEU A 552 13.10 18.97 15.71
N LEU A 553 12.58 18.57 14.55
CA LEU A 553 11.81 17.34 14.40
C LEU A 553 12.65 16.09 14.74
N LYS A 554 13.96 16.06 14.40
CA LYS A 554 14.85 14.94 14.79
C LYS A 554 15.00 14.85 16.30
N GLN A 555 15.10 16.00 16.96
CA GLN A 555 15.22 16.08 18.41
C GLN A 555 13.92 15.65 19.07
N ALA A 556 12.77 16.17 18.62
CA ALA A 556 11.45 15.76 19.08
C ALA A 556 11.21 14.26 18.89
N SER A 557 11.64 13.70 17.74
CA SER A 557 11.57 12.27 17.43
C SER A 557 12.40 11.41 18.39
N CYS A 558 13.62 11.85 18.76
CA CYS A 558 14.38 11.17 19.82
C CYS A 558 13.69 11.26 21.19
N PHE A 559 13.02 12.38 21.51
CA PHE A 559 12.25 12.60 22.73
C PHE A 559 10.85 11.94 22.71
N ASP A 560 10.70 10.86 21.94
CA ASP A 560 9.48 10.07 21.79
C ASP A 560 8.26 10.91 21.32
N HIS A 561 8.43 11.98 20.52
CA HIS A 561 7.31 12.68 19.87
C HIS A 561 6.95 12.04 18.53
N HIS A 562 5.80 11.38 18.46
CA HIS A 562 5.46 10.50 17.34
C HIS A 562 5.02 11.27 16.08
N GLU A 563 4.38 12.43 16.20
CA GLU A 563 3.96 13.23 15.03
C GLU A 563 5.14 13.82 14.27
N GLY A 564 6.12 14.42 14.97
CA GLY A 564 7.37 14.87 14.35
C GLY A 564 8.17 13.72 13.72
N SER A 565 8.07 12.51 14.29
CA SER A 565 8.61 11.29 13.67
C SER A 565 7.88 10.93 12.37
N ALA A 566 6.54 11.01 12.34
CA ALA A 566 5.74 10.79 11.13
C ALA A 566 6.02 11.85 10.05
N MET A 567 6.10 13.13 10.45
CA MET A 567 6.45 14.25 9.57
C MET A 567 7.83 14.04 8.94
N LEU A 568 8.87 13.69 9.71
CA LEU A 568 10.18 13.32 9.15
C LEU A 568 10.11 12.15 8.19
N GLY A 569 9.35 11.11 8.52
CA GLY A 569 9.15 9.94 7.67
C GLY A 569 8.63 10.33 6.29
N VAL A 570 7.65 11.23 6.27
CA VAL A 570 7.08 11.84 5.05
C VAL A 570 8.10 12.73 4.33
N MET A 571 8.74 13.68 5.01
CA MET A 571 9.72 14.61 4.41
C MET A 571 10.86 13.88 3.70
N TYR A 572 11.44 12.83 4.31
CA TYR A 572 12.49 12.02 3.68
C TYR A 572 11.98 11.08 2.56
N SER A 573 10.74 10.59 2.68
CA SER A 573 10.10 9.74 1.65
C SER A 573 9.78 10.52 0.38
N ALA A 574 9.27 11.74 0.52
CA ALA A 574 9.02 12.67 -0.58
C ALA A 574 10.34 13.23 -1.15
N GLY A 575 11.30 13.54 -0.26
CA GLY A 575 12.58 14.13 -0.65
C GLY A 575 12.54 15.66 -0.75
N LEU A 576 11.75 16.32 0.11
CA LEU A 576 11.63 17.78 0.12
C LEU A 576 13.00 18.45 0.16
N LYS A 577 13.21 19.46 -0.71
CA LYS A 577 14.43 20.28 -0.77
C LYS A 577 15.74 19.48 -0.98
N GLY A 578 15.71 18.25 -1.54
CA GLY A 578 16.96 17.50 -1.73
C GLY A 578 16.89 16.07 -2.32
N LYS A 579 17.79 15.21 -1.84
CA LYS A 579 17.91 13.81 -2.28
C LYS A 579 16.97 12.91 -1.47
N LYS A 580 15.88 12.46 -2.11
CA LYS A 580 14.96 11.41 -1.62
C LYS A 580 15.72 10.27 -0.92
N ASN A 581 15.35 9.96 0.32
CA ASN A 581 15.95 8.86 1.08
C ASN A 581 14.83 7.97 1.65
N PRO A 582 14.34 7.00 0.86
CA PRO A 582 13.19 6.19 1.26
C PRO A 582 13.49 5.31 2.47
N SER A 583 14.75 4.88 2.67
CA SER A 583 15.13 4.07 3.83
C SER A 583 15.08 4.87 5.14
N LYS A 584 15.54 6.13 5.15
CA LYS A 584 15.36 7.01 6.32
C LYS A 584 13.90 7.39 6.54
N GLY A 585 13.16 7.66 5.47
CA GLY A 585 11.72 7.94 5.55
C GLY A 585 10.96 6.79 6.21
N LEU A 586 11.15 5.58 5.69
CA LEU A 586 10.55 4.35 6.21
C LEU A 586 10.98 4.04 7.66
N MET A 587 12.23 4.33 8.03
CA MET A 587 12.71 4.20 9.42
C MET A 587 11.93 5.12 10.37
N TYR A 588 11.81 6.41 10.06
CA TYR A 588 11.04 7.35 10.89
C TYR A 588 9.55 7.03 10.92
N THR A 589 8.96 6.54 9.81
CA THR A 589 7.58 6.04 9.80
C THR A 589 7.41 4.80 10.70
N LEU A 590 8.37 3.87 10.71
CA LEU A 590 8.36 2.71 11.60
C LEU A 590 8.47 3.11 13.08
N VAL A 591 9.34 4.07 13.41
CA VAL A 591 9.47 4.62 14.78
C VAL A 591 8.17 5.31 15.23
N ALA A 592 7.50 6.06 14.35
CA ALA A 592 6.20 6.65 14.65
C ALA A 592 5.08 5.59 14.82
N ALA A 593 5.11 4.52 14.03
CA ALA A 593 4.16 3.42 14.12
C ALA A 593 4.38 2.51 15.36
N GLU A 594 5.61 2.39 15.86
CA GLU A 594 5.98 1.70 17.12
C GLU A 594 5.20 2.21 18.33
N GLU A 595 4.85 3.49 18.32
CA GLU A 595 4.15 4.16 19.42
C GLU A 595 2.67 4.46 19.04
N GLY A 596 2.19 3.89 17.93
CA GLY A 596 0.79 3.95 17.52
C GLY A 596 0.32 5.26 16.88
N ASN A 597 1.21 6.04 16.24
CA ASN A 597 0.82 7.23 15.50
C ASN A 597 -0.09 6.89 14.29
N ILE A 598 -1.25 7.55 14.23
CA ILE A 598 -2.30 7.32 13.23
C ILE A 598 -1.80 7.54 11.79
N MET A 599 -1.09 8.64 11.53
CA MET A 599 -0.58 8.97 10.20
C MET A 599 0.42 7.91 9.71
N ALA A 600 1.35 7.52 10.58
CA ALA A 600 2.39 6.54 10.25
C ALA A 600 1.84 5.12 10.08
N GLN A 601 0.90 4.69 10.93
CA GLN A 601 0.20 3.43 10.77
C GLN A 601 -0.58 3.40 9.45
N SER A 602 -1.41 4.42 9.17
CA SER A 602 -2.17 4.48 7.92
C SER A 602 -1.28 4.55 6.68
N ALA A 603 -0.14 5.26 6.72
CA ALA A 603 0.83 5.29 5.64
C ALA A 603 1.42 3.90 5.33
N LEU A 604 1.82 3.14 6.36
CA LEU A 604 2.31 1.76 6.17
C LEU A 604 1.18 0.83 5.68
N GLY A 605 -0.01 0.99 6.24
CA GLY A 605 -1.20 0.22 5.87
C GLY A 605 -1.62 0.42 4.42
N PHE A 606 -1.73 1.67 3.96
CA PHE A 606 -2.02 2.05 2.58
C PHE A 606 -0.94 1.53 1.62
N ARG A 607 0.34 1.68 1.98
CA ARG A 607 1.46 1.17 1.14
C ARG A 607 1.41 -0.34 0.96
N HIS A 608 1.11 -1.11 2.01
CA HIS A 608 0.94 -2.56 1.92
C HIS A 608 -0.37 -2.99 1.24
N LEU A 609 -1.44 -2.19 1.32
CA LEU A 609 -2.71 -2.47 0.66
C LEU A 609 -2.57 -2.45 -0.87
N TYR A 610 -1.74 -1.54 -1.39
CA TYR A 610 -1.58 -1.31 -2.84
C TYR A 610 -0.21 -1.71 -3.41
N GLY A 611 0.76 -2.13 -2.59
CA GLY A 611 2.09 -2.55 -3.03
C GLY A 611 3.00 -1.40 -3.50
N ILE A 612 2.86 -0.22 -2.89
CA ILE A 612 3.50 1.02 -3.35
C ILE A 612 4.67 1.45 -2.45
N GLY A 613 5.59 2.26 -3.02
CA GLY A 613 6.71 2.84 -2.26
C GLY A 613 7.87 1.88 -1.98
N GLY A 614 7.96 0.75 -2.70
CA GLY A 614 8.99 -0.28 -2.50
C GLY A 614 8.65 -1.27 -1.38
N LEU A 615 7.36 -1.47 -1.10
CA LEU A 615 6.83 -2.47 -0.19
C LEU A 615 5.95 -3.45 -0.97
N ASP A 616 6.05 -4.73 -0.65
CA ASP A 616 5.22 -5.77 -1.26
C ASP A 616 3.74 -5.58 -0.88
N GLN A 617 2.83 -5.90 -1.81
CA GLN A 617 1.40 -5.93 -1.52
C GLN A 617 1.11 -7.10 -0.57
N ASP A 618 0.58 -6.79 0.62
CA ASP A 618 0.35 -7.78 1.66
C ASP A 618 -0.78 -7.33 2.58
N TYR A 619 -1.92 -8.01 2.45
CA TYR A 619 -3.14 -7.64 3.14
C TYR A 619 -3.10 -7.93 4.65
N ASP A 620 -2.22 -8.82 5.13
CA ASP A 620 -2.07 -9.09 6.56
C ASP A 620 -1.34 -7.93 7.26
N TYR A 621 -0.31 -7.37 6.63
CA TYR A 621 0.33 -6.13 7.09
C TYR A 621 -0.64 -4.95 6.97
N ALA A 622 -1.33 -4.81 5.83
CA ALA A 622 -2.30 -3.72 5.63
C ALA A 622 -3.39 -3.73 6.71
N TYR A 623 -4.00 -4.90 6.95
CA TYR A 623 -4.97 -5.11 8.02
C TYR A 623 -4.39 -4.76 9.39
N TYR A 624 -3.19 -5.26 9.73
CA TYR A 624 -2.57 -5.01 11.03
C TYR A 624 -2.44 -3.52 11.35
N TYR A 625 -1.93 -2.72 10.40
CA TYR A 625 -1.76 -1.28 10.60
C TYR A 625 -3.10 -0.53 10.62
N LEU A 626 -3.98 -0.81 9.64
CA LEU A 626 -5.24 -0.07 9.46
C LEU A 626 -6.27 -0.41 10.52
N LYS A 627 -6.30 -1.64 11.03
CA LYS A 627 -7.24 -2.07 12.08
C LYS A 627 -7.00 -1.33 13.40
N ASP A 628 -5.75 -0.97 13.73
CA ASP A 628 -5.50 -0.16 14.92
C ASP A 628 -6.06 1.26 14.80
N VAL A 629 -5.90 1.88 13.64
CA VAL A 629 -6.47 3.20 13.35
C VAL A 629 -7.99 3.14 13.26
N ALA A 630 -8.57 2.15 12.60
CA ALA A 630 -10.02 1.96 12.49
C ALA A 630 -10.69 1.81 13.87
N ASP A 631 -10.10 1.03 14.77
CA ASP A 631 -10.67 0.88 16.12
C ASP A 631 -10.45 2.13 17.00
N LYS A 632 -9.39 2.92 16.76
CA LYS A 632 -9.26 4.25 17.39
C LYS A 632 -10.35 5.19 16.88
N ALA A 633 -10.57 5.25 15.57
CA ALA A 633 -11.61 6.06 14.95
C ALA A 633 -13.00 5.72 15.51
N VAL A 634 -13.34 4.44 15.64
CA VAL A 634 -14.59 3.97 16.28
C VAL A 634 -14.70 4.42 17.75
N ARG A 635 -13.64 4.26 18.56
CA ARG A 635 -13.65 4.69 19.98
C ARG A 635 -13.69 6.20 20.17
N ASP A 636 -13.13 6.95 19.23
CA ASP A 636 -12.93 8.39 19.35
C ASP A 636 -14.03 9.20 18.64
N LYS A 637 -14.82 8.57 17.75
CA LYS A 637 -16.01 9.13 17.06
C LYS A 637 -16.92 9.95 17.98
N GLU A 638 -17.20 9.44 19.18
CA GLU A 638 -18.12 10.06 20.14
C GLU A 638 -17.41 10.92 21.21
N LYS A 639 -16.09 11.13 21.10
CA LYS A 639 -15.35 12.00 22.02
C LYS A 639 -15.49 13.47 21.61
N HIS A 640 -16.22 14.20 22.45
CA HIS A 640 -16.46 15.63 22.28
C HIS A 640 -15.40 16.42 23.06
N SER A 641 -14.30 16.79 22.40
CA SER A 641 -13.33 17.78 22.90
C SER A 641 -13.44 19.07 22.08
N ALA A 642 -13.11 20.22 22.68
CA ALA A 642 -13.15 21.51 21.99
C ALA A 642 -12.35 21.49 20.67
N ASP A 643 -11.17 20.87 20.67
CA ASP A 643 -10.27 20.76 19.51
C ASP A 643 -10.64 19.63 18.51
N SER A 644 -11.72 18.87 18.74
CA SER A 644 -12.11 17.73 17.88
C SER A 644 -12.97 18.20 16.72
N VAL A 645 -12.36 18.29 15.53
CA VAL A 645 -12.97 18.68 14.27
C VAL A 645 -13.38 17.45 13.47
N THR A 646 -14.55 17.46 12.83
CA THR A 646 -14.97 16.40 11.90
C THR A 646 -14.10 16.40 10.63
N THR A 647 -13.92 15.25 9.97
CA THR A 647 -13.13 15.18 8.73
C THR A 647 -13.82 15.91 7.57
N GLU A 648 -13.44 17.17 7.36
CA GLU A 648 -13.87 18.01 6.23
C GLU A 648 -13.19 17.54 4.93
N ILE A 649 -13.99 17.25 3.89
CA ILE A 649 -13.50 16.80 2.58
C ILE A 649 -13.71 17.94 1.58
N VAL A 650 -12.74 18.86 1.51
CA VAL A 650 -12.77 20.04 0.63
C VAL A 650 -11.74 19.87 -0.48
N ARG A 651 -12.18 19.94 -1.74
CA ARG A 651 -11.28 20.00 -2.91
C ARG A 651 -10.89 21.45 -3.16
N LEU A 652 -9.60 21.70 -3.41
CA LEU A 652 -9.10 23.05 -3.70
C LEU A 652 -9.60 23.62 -5.03
N THR A 653 -10.17 22.77 -5.89
CA THR A 653 -10.81 23.15 -7.16
C THR A 653 -12.27 23.60 -7.01
N ASP A 654 -12.90 23.39 -5.84
CA ASP A 654 -14.30 23.73 -5.60
C ASP A 654 -14.42 25.10 -4.90
N SER A 655 -14.60 26.14 -5.71
CA SER A 655 -14.70 27.52 -5.22
C SER A 655 -15.89 27.77 -4.29
N ALA A 656 -16.99 27.02 -4.44
CA ALA A 656 -18.17 27.16 -3.58
C ALA A 656 -17.90 26.58 -2.18
N GLN A 657 -17.32 25.37 -2.12
CA GLN A 657 -16.90 24.76 -0.85
C GLN A 657 -15.83 25.60 -0.13
N LEU A 658 -14.86 26.16 -0.87
CA LEU A 658 -13.86 27.07 -0.29
C LEU A 658 -14.51 28.31 0.36
N GLN A 659 -15.58 28.86 -0.23
CA GLN A 659 -16.30 29.99 0.37
C GLN A 659 -17.04 29.59 1.67
N TYR A 660 -17.67 28.41 1.70
CA TYR A 660 -18.37 27.93 2.91
C TYR A 660 -17.42 27.58 4.06
N HIS A 661 -16.22 27.06 3.79
CA HIS A 661 -15.25 26.63 4.80
C HIS A 661 -14.34 27.74 5.37
N SER A 662 -14.79 29.00 5.28
CA SER A 662 -14.09 30.21 5.74
C SER A 662 -14.12 30.45 7.27
N GLY A 663 -14.76 29.57 8.04
CA GLY A 663 -14.83 29.63 9.50
C GLY A 663 -15.73 30.75 10.05
N GLU A 664 -15.62 31.03 11.35
CA GLU A 664 -16.48 32.01 12.04
C GLU A 664 -16.44 33.43 11.47
N ARG A 665 -15.36 33.82 10.79
CA ARG A 665 -15.22 35.14 10.16
C ARG A 665 -15.74 35.17 8.72
N GLY A 666 -16.15 34.02 8.19
CA GLY A 666 -16.69 33.87 6.85
C GLY A 666 -18.10 34.44 6.69
N ASP A 667 -18.37 35.00 5.53
CA ASP A 667 -19.68 35.56 5.17
C ASP A 667 -20.81 34.53 5.33
N TYR A 668 -20.53 33.26 4.98
CA TYR A 668 -21.51 32.18 5.12
C TYR A 668 -21.92 31.96 6.59
N PHE A 669 -20.96 31.89 7.52
CA PHE A 669 -21.27 31.72 8.93
C PHE A 669 -22.01 32.93 9.50
N GLN A 670 -21.61 34.16 9.14
CA GLN A 670 -22.28 35.39 9.58
C GLN A 670 -23.70 35.50 9.02
N TRP A 671 -23.91 35.15 7.75
CA TRP A 671 -25.23 35.09 7.13
C TRP A 671 -26.12 34.05 7.82
N MET A 672 -25.62 32.83 8.01
CA MET A 672 -26.34 31.78 8.74
C MET A 672 -26.70 32.22 10.17
N LYS A 673 -25.81 32.95 10.85
CA LYS A 673 -26.02 33.47 12.22
C LYS A 673 -27.12 34.53 12.23
N PHE A 674 -27.15 35.40 11.22
CA PHE A 674 -28.25 36.34 11.02
C PHE A 674 -29.58 35.61 10.74
N GLN A 675 -29.63 34.64 9.82
CA GLN A 675 -30.86 33.87 9.54
C GLN A 675 -31.35 33.10 10.77
N ALA A 676 -30.46 32.47 11.55
CA ALA A 676 -30.80 31.79 12.79
C ALA A 676 -31.39 32.75 13.84
N SER A 677 -30.85 33.97 13.94
CA SER A 677 -31.40 35.03 14.82
C SER A 677 -32.80 35.53 14.41
N LYS A 678 -33.22 35.28 13.16
CA LYS A 678 -34.57 35.55 12.66
C LYS A 678 -35.56 34.41 12.90
N GLY A 679 -35.14 33.31 13.52
CA GLY A 679 -36.01 32.16 13.81
C GLY A 679 -36.13 31.16 12.66
N ILE A 680 -35.29 31.24 11.63
CA ILE A 680 -35.37 30.34 10.47
C ILE A 680 -34.84 28.95 10.86
N THR A 681 -35.70 27.95 10.76
CA THR A 681 -35.51 26.59 11.29
C THR A 681 -34.25 25.92 10.75
N ASP A 682 -34.02 25.94 9.44
CA ASP A 682 -32.83 25.32 8.84
C ASP A 682 -31.53 26.04 9.25
N ALA A 683 -31.57 27.36 9.39
CA ALA A 683 -30.42 28.14 9.82
C ALA A 683 -30.04 27.85 11.29
N GLN A 684 -31.04 27.72 12.17
CA GLN A 684 -30.84 27.28 13.54
C GLN A 684 -30.27 25.86 13.63
N ILE A 685 -30.82 24.89 12.88
CA ILE A 685 -30.32 23.50 12.84
C ILE A 685 -28.87 23.46 12.37
N ASN A 686 -28.56 24.17 11.28
CA ASN A 686 -27.23 24.15 10.68
C ASN A 686 -26.19 24.81 11.59
N ILE A 687 -26.49 25.94 12.25
CA ILE A 687 -25.55 26.53 13.22
C ILE A 687 -25.43 25.71 14.50
N ALA A 688 -26.54 25.14 15.00
CA ALA A 688 -26.45 24.22 16.13
C ALA A 688 -25.49 23.06 15.80
N ARG A 689 -25.55 22.50 14.59
CA ARG A 689 -24.64 21.46 14.11
C ARG A 689 -23.20 21.95 13.92
N MET A 690 -22.99 23.15 13.36
CA MET A 690 -21.65 23.76 13.23
C MET A 690 -20.98 23.91 14.59
N LEU A 691 -21.69 24.50 15.57
CA LEU A 691 -21.19 24.74 16.92
C LEU A 691 -21.05 23.43 17.72
N PHE A 692 -21.93 22.45 17.52
CA PHE A 692 -21.87 21.17 18.22
C PHE A 692 -20.70 20.31 17.75
N TRP A 693 -20.47 20.22 16.43
CA TRP A 693 -19.49 19.33 15.80
C TRP A 693 -18.16 20.00 15.43
N GLY A 694 -18.12 21.33 15.35
CA GLY A 694 -16.94 22.09 14.92
C GLY A 694 -16.75 22.06 13.40
N GLN A 695 -17.83 22.24 12.64
CA GLN A 695 -17.83 22.12 11.18
C GLN A 695 -17.56 23.45 10.47
N MET A 696 -17.05 23.37 9.24
CA MET A 696 -16.72 24.49 8.35
C MET A 696 -15.67 25.46 8.93
N GLY A 697 -14.82 24.97 9.83
CA GLY A 697 -13.83 25.80 10.54
C GLY A 697 -14.41 26.66 11.68
N VAL A 698 -15.58 26.30 12.21
CA VAL A 698 -16.18 26.93 13.39
C VAL A 698 -15.69 26.21 14.64
N ASN A 699 -15.32 26.95 15.71
CA ASN A 699 -14.94 26.32 16.98
C ASN A 699 -16.16 25.75 17.70
N ARG A 700 -15.93 24.72 18.52
CA ARG A 700 -17.03 24.04 19.21
C ARG A 700 -17.55 24.84 20.40
N ASP A 701 -18.82 25.24 20.32
CA ASP A 701 -19.59 25.78 21.44
C ASP A 701 -20.81 24.89 21.67
N ILE A 702 -20.61 23.85 22.47
CA ILE A 702 -21.64 22.85 22.73
C ILE A 702 -22.81 23.46 23.51
N GLU A 703 -22.56 24.42 24.41
CA GLU A 703 -23.60 25.06 25.22
C GLU A 703 -24.52 25.94 24.35
N ALA A 704 -23.95 26.77 23.47
CA ALA A 704 -24.73 27.53 22.49
C ALA A 704 -25.49 26.61 21.50
N ALA A 705 -24.88 25.49 21.11
CA ALA A 705 -25.56 24.50 20.27
C ALA A 705 -26.77 23.85 20.97
N VAL A 706 -26.66 23.47 22.25
CA VAL A 706 -27.79 22.92 23.01
C VAL A 706 -28.95 23.91 23.08
N GLU A 707 -28.65 25.19 23.36
CA GLU A 707 -29.69 26.21 23.45
C GLU A 707 -30.40 26.41 22.11
N LEU A 708 -29.68 26.37 20.99
CA LEU A 708 -30.30 26.40 19.66
C LEU A 708 -31.14 25.14 19.36
N TYR A 709 -30.69 23.93 19.75
CA TYR A 709 -31.50 22.71 19.61
C TYR A 709 -32.79 22.79 20.45
N ARG A 710 -32.70 23.30 21.68
CA ARG A 710 -33.85 23.53 22.56
C ARG A 710 -34.85 24.50 21.93
N LEU A 711 -34.38 25.68 21.51
CA LEU A 711 -35.20 26.71 20.88
C LEU A 711 -35.88 26.19 19.61
N ASN A 712 -35.16 25.45 18.77
CA ASN A 712 -35.71 24.89 17.55
C ASN A 712 -36.81 23.86 17.83
N ALA A 713 -36.60 22.95 18.78
CA ALA A 713 -37.60 21.95 19.18
C ALA A 713 -38.85 22.56 19.83
N GLU A 714 -38.72 23.69 20.54
CA GLU A 714 -39.85 24.43 21.12
C GLU A 714 -40.61 25.25 20.07
N GLN A 715 -39.91 25.86 19.10
CA GLN A 715 -40.51 26.64 18.01
C GLN A 715 -41.13 25.78 16.91
N ASN A 716 -40.62 24.55 16.69
CA ASN A 716 -41.00 23.66 15.59
C ASN A 716 -41.43 22.27 16.12
N PRO A 717 -42.59 22.15 16.81
CA PRO A 717 -43.02 20.90 17.42
C PRO A 717 -43.28 19.76 16.41
N LEU A 718 -43.58 20.09 15.15
CA LEU A 718 -43.78 19.13 14.06
C LEU A 718 -42.48 18.76 13.31
N ASN A 719 -41.34 19.37 13.64
CA ASN A 719 -40.06 19.03 13.02
C ASN A 719 -39.42 17.85 13.75
N ALA A 720 -39.51 16.66 13.14
CA ALA A 720 -39.02 15.42 13.73
C ALA A 720 -37.50 15.43 14.01
N VAL A 721 -36.71 16.15 13.20
CA VAL A 721 -35.26 16.29 13.37
C VAL A 721 -34.93 17.16 14.58
N ALA A 722 -35.67 18.24 14.79
CA ALA A 722 -35.51 19.12 15.95
C ALA A 722 -35.80 18.40 17.27
N GLN A 723 -36.91 17.65 17.31
CA GLN A 723 -37.27 16.80 18.46
C GLN A 723 -36.19 15.75 18.74
N TYR A 724 -35.59 15.16 17.69
CA TYR A 724 -34.51 14.18 17.82
C TYR A 724 -33.21 14.79 18.35
N ASP A 725 -32.70 15.84 17.71
CA ASP A 725 -31.40 16.44 18.06
C ASP A 725 -31.42 16.93 19.52
N TYR A 726 -32.51 17.57 19.97
CA TYR A 726 -32.68 17.96 21.38
C TYR A 726 -32.84 16.74 22.32
N GLY A 727 -33.63 15.74 21.92
CA GLY A 727 -33.81 14.50 22.69
C GLY A 727 -32.50 13.74 22.92
N ILE A 728 -31.65 13.62 21.90
CA ILE A 728 -30.32 13.01 22.01
C ILE A 728 -29.41 13.81 22.94
N VAL A 729 -29.40 15.14 22.84
CA VAL A 729 -28.60 16.01 23.71
C VAL A 729 -29.00 15.87 25.18
N LEU A 730 -30.30 15.81 25.48
CA LEU A 730 -30.83 15.54 26.83
C LEU A 730 -30.49 14.12 27.32
N MET A 731 -30.57 13.11 26.45
CA MET A 731 -30.26 11.72 26.78
C MET A 731 -28.76 11.53 27.11
N ARG A 732 -27.89 12.18 26.33
CA ARG A 732 -26.44 12.07 26.45
C ARG A 732 -25.85 13.04 27.48
N GLY A 733 -26.51 14.17 27.75
CA GLY A 733 -26.01 15.24 28.64
C GLY A 733 -24.75 15.92 28.09
N GLN A 734 -24.75 16.22 26.79
CA GLN A 734 -23.63 16.87 26.10
C GLN A 734 -23.91 18.37 26.06
N GLY A 735 -23.16 19.19 26.81
CA GLY A 735 -23.45 20.63 26.97
C GLY A 735 -24.67 20.94 27.86
N THR A 736 -25.26 19.93 28.52
CA THR A 736 -26.39 20.11 29.44
C THR A 736 -26.46 18.97 30.46
N LYS A 737 -27.30 19.10 31.49
CA LYS A 737 -27.58 18.02 32.44
C LYS A 737 -28.42 16.94 31.76
N LYS A 738 -28.14 15.67 32.09
CA LYS A 738 -28.94 14.54 31.60
C LYS A 738 -30.37 14.60 32.13
N ASP A 739 -31.34 14.48 31.23
CA ASP A 739 -32.77 14.40 31.54
C ASP A 739 -33.40 13.28 30.68
N ILE A 740 -33.36 12.05 31.20
CA ILE A 740 -33.82 10.87 30.46
C ILE A 740 -35.35 10.89 30.24
N PRO A 741 -36.21 11.23 31.22
CA PRO A 741 -37.65 11.32 30.98
C PRO A 741 -38.01 12.31 29.87
N LYS A 742 -37.46 13.52 29.91
CA LYS A 742 -37.70 14.53 28.87
C LYS A 742 -37.12 14.11 27.52
N ALA A 743 -35.92 13.51 27.51
CA ALA A 743 -35.34 12.95 26.28
C ALA A 743 -36.25 11.92 25.61
N LEU A 744 -36.81 10.97 26.38
CA LEU A 744 -37.74 9.97 25.85
C LEU A 744 -39.03 10.59 25.34
N GLU A 745 -39.53 11.66 25.97
CA GLU A 745 -40.68 12.42 25.47
C GLU A 745 -40.40 13.03 24.08
N GLN A 746 -39.26 13.72 23.90
CA GLN A 746 -38.90 14.30 22.59
C GLN A 746 -38.63 13.21 21.53
N LEU A 747 -37.96 12.12 21.92
CA LEU A 747 -37.68 10.99 21.02
C LEU A 747 -38.95 10.26 20.59
N ASN A 748 -39.96 10.12 21.46
CA ASN A 748 -41.26 9.56 21.09
C ASN A 748 -41.98 10.46 20.07
N LYS A 749 -42.05 11.78 20.29
CA LYS A 749 -42.62 12.73 19.31
C LYS A 749 -41.92 12.63 17.95
N SER A 750 -40.59 12.59 17.95
CA SER A 750 -39.78 12.41 16.74
C SER A 750 -40.08 11.09 16.01
N ALA A 751 -40.25 9.99 16.77
CA ALA A 751 -40.58 8.68 16.22
C ALA A 751 -42.02 8.63 15.67
N GLU A 752 -42.99 9.25 16.35
CA GLU A 752 -44.38 9.39 15.88
C GLU A 752 -44.45 10.15 14.55
N LEU A 753 -43.62 11.19 14.39
CA LEU A 753 -43.41 11.93 13.13
C LEU A 753 -42.58 11.16 12.07
N GLY A 754 -42.29 9.87 12.28
CA GLY A 754 -41.63 9.01 11.29
C GLY A 754 -40.10 9.11 11.25
N HIS A 755 -39.43 9.59 12.29
CA HIS A 755 -37.96 9.69 12.27
C HIS A 755 -37.26 8.38 12.66
N ALA A 756 -36.64 7.70 11.69
CA ALA A 756 -35.94 6.43 11.91
C ALA A 756 -34.76 6.48 12.93
N PRO A 757 -33.97 7.56 13.02
CA PRO A 757 -32.99 7.73 14.10
C PRO A 757 -33.61 7.72 15.49
N ALA A 758 -34.82 8.28 15.67
CA ALA A 758 -35.51 8.31 16.96
C ALA A 758 -35.98 6.91 17.39
N TYR A 759 -36.58 6.14 16.47
CA TYR A 759 -36.85 4.72 16.70
C TYR A 759 -35.59 3.95 17.12
N THR A 760 -34.44 4.23 16.50
CA THR A 760 -33.17 3.59 16.86
C THR A 760 -32.71 3.98 18.26
N ALA A 761 -32.86 5.25 18.66
CA ALA A 761 -32.52 5.72 20.00
C ALA A 761 -33.43 5.09 21.09
N LEU A 762 -34.74 5.00 20.83
CA LEU A 762 -35.70 4.30 21.70
C LEU A 762 -35.37 2.81 21.81
N GLY A 763 -35.08 2.15 20.69
CA GLY A 763 -34.61 0.75 20.66
C GLY A 763 -33.32 0.54 21.45
N TRP A 764 -32.36 1.48 21.37
CA TRP A 764 -31.11 1.43 22.13
C TRP A 764 -31.34 1.60 23.64
N HIS A 765 -32.26 2.49 24.04
CA HIS A 765 -32.69 2.63 25.44
C HIS A 765 -33.35 1.34 25.95
N GLN A 766 -34.27 0.75 25.17
CA GLN A 766 -34.90 -0.53 25.52
C GLN A 766 -33.87 -1.67 25.61
N LEU A 767 -32.89 -1.75 24.71
CA LEU A 767 -31.85 -2.78 24.69
C LEU A 767 -30.91 -2.72 25.90
N ASN A 768 -30.53 -1.52 26.35
CA ASN A 768 -29.43 -1.32 27.30
C ASN A 768 -29.88 -0.90 28.71
N ALA A 769 -30.85 0.01 28.82
CA ALA A 769 -31.33 0.51 30.12
C ALA A 769 -32.45 -0.37 30.68
N VAL A 770 -33.53 -0.56 29.92
CA VAL A 770 -34.70 -1.35 30.35
C VAL A 770 -34.45 -2.86 30.21
N LYS A 771 -33.63 -3.26 29.23
CA LYS A 771 -33.37 -4.64 28.79
C LYS A 771 -34.62 -5.36 28.25
N ASN A 772 -35.60 -4.60 27.72
CA ASN A 772 -36.72 -5.16 26.97
C ASN A 772 -36.28 -5.49 25.54
N TYR A 773 -35.76 -6.70 25.33
CA TYR A 773 -35.26 -7.13 24.03
C TYR A 773 -36.35 -7.27 22.96
N GLU A 774 -37.60 -7.53 23.34
CA GLU A 774 -38.70 -7.65 22.37
C GLU A 774 -39.06 -6.30 21.76
N GLU A 775 -39.21 -5.28 22.62
CA GLU A 775 -39.51 -3.92 22.18
C GLU A 775 -38.31 -3.27 21.48
N ALA A 776 -37.08 -3.54 21.93
CA ALA A 776 -35.86 -3.13 21.22
C ALA A 776 -35.82 -3.70 19.80
N ALA A 777 -36.08 -5.00 19.61
CA ALA A 777 -36.13 -5.61 18.29
C ALA A 777 -37.20 -4.97 17.40
N LYS A 778 -38.41 -4.76 17.91
CA LYS A 778 -39.51 -4.08 17.18
C LYS A 778 -39.12 -2.68 16.72
N TYR A 779 -38.48 -1.88 17.57
CA TYR A 779 -38.02 -0.54 17.20
C TYR A 779 -36.89 -0.57 16.16
N PHE A 780 -35.90 -1.44 16.31
CA PHE A 780 -34.83 -1.57 15.32
C PHE A 780 -35.35 -2.10 13.98
N GLU A 781 -36.25 -3.09 13.95
CA GLU A 781 -36.86 -3.58 12.71
C GLU A 781 -37.68 -2.49 12.00
N LYS A 782 -38.37 -1.62 12.75
CA LYS A 782 -39.08 -0.47 12.17
C LYS A 782 -38.10 0.54 11.55
N ALA A 783 -37.03 0.90 12.26
CA ALA A 783 -36.02 1.82 11.75
C ALA A 783 -35.18 1.25 10.59
N ASP A 784 -34.91 -0.06 10.59
CA ASP A 784 -34.19 -0.80 9.55
C ASP A 784 -34.99 -0.87 8.24
N LYS A 785 -36.32 -1.08 8.33
CA LYS A 785 -37.24 -0.96 7.18
C LYS A 785 -37.28 0.44 6.57
N MET A 786 -36.91 1.46 7.34
CA MET A 786 -36.76 2.85 6.90
C MET A 786 -35.31 3.18 6.46
N GLY A 787 -34.46 2.17 6.32
CA GLY A 787 -33.07 2.31 5.83
C GLY A 787 -32.05 2.78 6.86
N HIS A 788 -32.39 2.86 8.16
CA HIS A 788 -31.47 3.41 9.15
C HIS A 788 -30.34 2.43 9.51
N ARG A 789 -29.11 2.75 9.07
CA ARG A 789 -27.93 1.88 9.22
C ARG A 789 -27.58 1.49 10.67
N ASP A 790 -27.84 2.36 11.64
CA ASP A 790 -27.55 2.08 13.05
C ASP A 790 -28.56 1.07 13.62
N ALA A 791 -29.78 1.00 13.06
CA ALA A 791 -30.74 -0.05 13.41
C ALA A 791 -30.28 -1.43 12.90
N ALA A 792 -29.81 -1.50 11.64
CA ALA A 792 -29.18 -2.69 11.09
C ALA A 792 -27.98 -3.16 11.96
N HIS A 793 -27.10 -2.24 12.39
CA HIS A 793 -26.01 -2.58 13.31
C HIS A 793 -26.52 -3.18 14.63
N ASN A 794 -27.52 -2.58 15.26
CA ASN A 794 -28.09 -3.07 16.51
C ASN A 794 -28.78 -4.45 16.35
N LEU A 795 -29.46 -4.72 15.23
CA LEU A 795 -29.98 -6.05 14.90
C LEU A 795 -28.86 -7.08 14.77
N GLY A 796 -27.76 -6.72 14.08
CA GLY A 796 -26.54 -7.54 14.02
C GLY A 796 -25.95 -7.84 15.39
N PHE A 797 -25.96 -6.86 16.31
CA PHE A 797 -25.56 -7.05 17.70
C PHE A 797 -26.50 -7.99 18.47
N MET A 798 -27.81 -7.87 18.29
CA MET A 798 -28.78 -8.76 18.95
C MET A 798 -28.65 -10.21 18.47
N HIS A 799 -28.44 -10.44 17.17
CA HIS A 799 -28.20 -11.78 16.62
C HIS A 799 -26.86 -12.38 17.05
N SER A 800 -25.76 -11.61 17.00
CA SER A 800 -24.44 -12.10 17.39
C SER A 800 -24.31 -12.39 18.89
N THR A 801 -24.99 -11.63 19.74
CA THR A 801 -24.97 -11.85 21.19
C THR A 801 -26.00 -12.89 21.66
N GLY A 802 -27.04 -13.17 20.87
CA GLY A 802 -28.15 -14.06 21.24
C GLY A 802 -29.20 -13.36 22.11
N LYS A 803 -29.36 -12.04 21.92
CA LYS A 803 -30.37 -11.20 22.58
C LYS A 803 -31.63 -11.01 21.71
N TYR A 804 -31.62 -11.44 20.45
CA TYR A 804 -32.81 -11.35 19.60
C TYR A 804 -33.91 -12.28 20.15
N PRO A 805 -35.17 -11.82 20.31
CA PRO A 805 -36.25 -12.60 20.92
C PRO A 805 -36.46 -13.96 20.25
N GLY A 806 -36.57 -15.02 21.07
CA GLY A 806 -36.88 -16.38 20.61
C GLY A 806 -35.81 -17.05 19.74
N LYS A 807 -34.62 -16.45 19.56
CA LYS A 807 -33.54 -17.00 18.72
C LYS A 807 -32.21 -17.05 19.48
N GLY A 808 -31.44 -18.11 19.24
CA GLY A 808 -30.07 -18.24 19.75
C GLY A 808 -29.09 -17.29 19.06
N ARG A 809 -27.80 -17.45 19.37
CA ARG A 809 -26.72 -16.76 18.66
C ARG A 809 -26.66 -17.21 17.21
N ASP A 810 -26.69 -16.26 16.29
CA ASP A 810 -26.56 -16.51 14.85
C ASP A 810 -25.50 -15.55 14.27
N ARG A 811 -24.34 -16.11 13.90
CA ARG A 811 -23.22 -15.35 13.32
C ARG A 811 -23.47 -14.96 11.87
N ALA A 812 -24.14 -15.81 11.08
CA ALA A 812 -24.36 -15.57 9.66
C ALA A 812 -25.42 -14.47 9.43
N THR A 813 -26.53 -14.51 10.19
CA THR A 813 -27.52 -13.43 10.17
C THR A 813 -26.95 -12.14 10.75
N ALA A 814 -26.17 -12.21 11.84
CA ALA A 814 -25.48 -11.02 12.35
C ALA A 814 -24.54 -10.39 11.31
N PHE A 815 -23.76 -11.20 10.59
CA PHE A 815 -22.88 -10.72 9.52
C PHE A 815 -23.65 -10.03 8.38
N ARG A 816 -24.79 -10.58 7.94
CA ARG A 816 -25.65 -9.92 6.94
C ARG A 816 -26.11 -8.52 7.37
N TYR A 817 -26.58 -8.39 8.61
CA TYR A 817 -26.97 -7.10 9.19
C TYR A 817 -25.77 -6.13 9.32
N TYR A 818 -24.62 -6.60 9.81
CA TYR A 818 -23.42 -5.77 9.94
C TYR A 818 -22.86 -5.33 8.59
N LYS A 819 -22.84 -6.21 7.58
CA LYS A 819 -22.41 -5.88 6.21
C LYS A 819 -23.29 -4.77 5.64
N ARG A 820 -24.62 -4.93 5.69
CA ARG A 820 -25.57 -3.90 5.19
C ARG A 820 -25.40 -2.56 5.90
N ALA A 821 -25.22 -2.56 7.23
CA ALA A 821 -24.93 -1.34 7.98
C ALA A 821 -23.59 -0.69 7.57
N ALA A 822 -22.56 -1.49 7.31
CA ALA A 822 -21.23 -1.04 6.88
C ALA A 822 -21.22 -0.49 5.44
N ASP A 823 -22.01 -1.10 4.55
CA ASP A 823 -22.25 -0.65 3.18
C ASP A 823 -22.88 0.75 3.21
N ALA A 824 -23.90 0.95 4.06
CA ALA A 824 -24.50 2.26 4.39
C ALA A 824 -23.61 3.20 5.26
N GLY A 825 -22.32 2.86 5.44
CA GLY A 825 -21.32 3.74 6.05
C GLY A 825 -21.23 3.72 7.58
N HIS A 826 -21.81 2.73 8.26
CA HIS A 826 -21.67 2.62 9.72
C HIS A 826 -20.26 2.12 10.12
N MET A 827 -19.47 2.98 10.76
CA MET A 827 -18.09 2.70 11.18
C MET A 827 -17.96 1.40 11.99
N ASP A 828 -18.73 1.26 13.07
CA ASP A 828 -18.58 0.13 14.00
C ASP A 828 -19.00 -1.20 13.34
N ALA A 829 -20.09 -1.21 12.56
CA ALA A 829 -20.49 -2.34 11.75
C ALA A 829 -19.41 -2.71 10.72
N GLY A 830 -18.76 -1.72 10.10
CA GLY A 830 -17.59 -1.92 9.26
C GLY A 830 -16.41 -2.53 10.01
N ALA A 831 -16.14 -2.08 11.24
CA ALA A 831 -15.01 -2.55 12.04
C ALA A 831 -15.20 -4.00 12.51
N VAL A 832 -16.46 -4.39 12.76
CA VAL A 832 -16.88 -5.78 13.01
C VAL A 832 -16.82 -6.61 11.73
N THR A 833 -17.36 -6.10 10.62
CA THR A 833 -17.33 -6.75 9.28
C THR A 833 -15.91 -7.03 8.82
N SER A 834 -15.00 -6.07 8.98
CA SER A 834 -13.55 -6.20 8.76
C SER A 834 -12.92 -7.31 9.62
N GLY A 835 -13.36 -7.45 10.88
CA GLY A 835 -12.95 -8.56 11.76
C GLY A 835 -13.48 -9.92 11.28
N ILE A 836 -14.75 -9.99 10.88
CA ILE A 836 -15.40 -11.23 10.40
C ILE A 836 -14.76 -11.70 9.08
N TYR A 837 -14.46 -10.80 8.14
CA TYR A 837 -13.67 -11.16 6.95
C TYR A 837 -12.30 -11.71 7.35
N LYS A 838 -11.60 -11.10 8.32
CA LYS A 838 -10.27 -11.57 8.74
C LYS A 838 -10.28 -12.96 9.38
N THR A 839 -11.34 -13.33 10.10
CA THR A 839 -11.43 -14.62 10.81
C THR A 839 -12.21 -15.71 10.08
N GLY A 840 -13.06 -15.33 9.14
CA GLY A 840 -14.10 -16.21 8.57
C GLY A 840 -15.21 -16.56 9.57
N HIS A 841 -16.18 -17.36 9.11
CA HIS A 841 -17.16 -18.09 9.93
C HIS A 841 -17.60 -19.37 9.18
N GLU A 842 -18.52 -20.16 9.74
CA GLU A 842 -18.86 -21.51 9.24
C GLU A 842 -19.25 -21.56 7.75
N SER A 843 -19.86 -20.51 7.22
CA SER A 843 -20.29 -20.38 5.82
C SER A 843 -19.42 -19.43 4.97
N MET A 844 -18.25 -19.00 5.45
CA MET A 844 -17.37 -18.06 4.74
C MET A 844 -15.91 -18.23 5.17
N ASP A 845 -15.06 -18.64 4.24
CA ASP A 845 -13.60 -18.70 4.46
C ASP A 845 -13.02 -17.29 4.77
N PRO A 846 -11.86 -17.19 5.45
CA PRO A 846 -11.25 -15.91 5.79
C PRO A 846 -10.70 -15.18 4.56
N ASP A 847 -11.07 -13.90 4.40
CA ASP A 847 -10.59 -13.01 3.36
C ASP A 847 -9.81 -11.85 4.00
N SER A 848 -8.50 -11.81 3.75
CA SER A 848 -7.64 -10.76 4.31
C SER A 848 -7.63 -9.48 3.45
N GLU A 849 -7.94 -9.55 2.16
CA GLU A 849 -8.05 -8.38 1.28
C GLU A 849 -9.27 -7.55 1.65
N LEU A 850 -10.47 -8.16 1.69
CA LEU A 850 -11.69 -7.48 2.10
C LEU A 850 -11.57 -6.96 3.53
N ALA A 851 -10.96 -7.74 4.44
CA ALA A 851 -10.69 -7.27 5.79
C ALA A 851 -9.85 -5.98 5.83
N ALA A 852 -8.76 -5.91 5.04
CA ALA A 852 -7.88 -4.75 4.96
C ALA A 852 -8.57 -3.54 4.29
N ARG A 853 -9.31 -3.75 3.20
CA ARG A 853 -10.10 -2.71 2.50
C ARG A 853 -11.18 -2.11 3.40
N TRP A 854 -11.88 -2.93 4.19
CA TRP A 854 -12.83 -2.44 5.19
C TRP A 854 -12.15 -1.69 6.33
N ALA A 855 -11.01 -2.18 6.84
CA ALA A 855 -10.24 -1.46 7.85
C ALA A 855 -9.78 -0.09 7.34
N TYR A 856 -9.32 -0.01 6.08
CA TYR A 856 -8.97 1.25 5.40
C TYR A 856 -10.14 2.23 5.33
N LYS A 857 -11.32 1.80 4.85
CA LYS A 857 -12.54 2.62 4.71
C LYS A 857 -12.96 3.32 6.03
N ILE A 858 -12.64 2.71 7.17
CA ILE A 858 -12.94 3.24 8.51
C ILE A 858 -11.76 4.07 9.04
N ALA A 859 -10.53 3.62 8.83
CA ALA A 859 -9.33 4.31 9.27
C ALA A 859 -9.28 5.74 8.73
N VAL A 860 -9.57 5.97 7.44
CA VAL A 860 -9.57 7.31 6.82
C VAL A 860 -10.62 8.28 7.39
N GLN A 861 -11.59 7.79 8.17
CA GLN A 861 -12.61 8.61 8.85
C GLN A 861 -12.15 9.10 10.24
N HIS A 862 -10.91 8.81 10.67
CA HIS A 862 -10.39 9.25 11.96
C HIS A 862 -10.25 10.78 12.05
N GLY A 863 -10.75 11.40 13.12
CA GLY A 863 -10.80 12.88 13.26
C GLY A 863 -9.45 13.61 13.20
N GLU A 864 -8.34 12.98 13.58
CA GLU A 864 -6.98 13.51 13.38
C GLU A 864 -6.68 13.81 11.90
N PHE A 865 -7.27 13.09 10.95
CA PHE A 865 -7.18 13.44 9.53
C PHE A 865 -7.95 14.72 9.22
N GLY A 866 -9.12 14.93 9.82
CA GLY A 866 -9.84 16.20 9.75
C GLY A 866 -9.02 17.38 10.21
N LYS A 867 -8.38 17.27 11.39
CA LYS A 867 -7.45 18.31 11.89
C LYS A 867 -6.30 18.59 10.92
N LEU A 868 -5.71 17.55 10.33
CA LEU A 868 -4.58 17.68 9.40
C LEU A 868 -5.02 18.32 8.06
N LEU A 869 -6.15 17.90 7.50
CA LEU A 869 -6.76 18.50 6.31
C LEU A 869 -7.13 19.96 6.57
N ARG A 870 -7.69 20.28 7.75
CA ARG A 870 -8.03 21.63 8.17
C ARG A 870 -6.78 22.52 8.28
N LYS A 871 -5.68 22.06 8.89
CA LYS A 871 -4.39 22.76 8.89
C LYS A 871 -3.88 23.03 7.46
N GLY A 872 -4.05 22.09 6.53
CA GLY A 872 -3.72 22.26 5.11
C GLY A 872 -4.60 23.30 4.39
N LEU A 873 -5.91 23.28 4.65
CA LEU A 873 -6.89 24.21 4.08
C LEU A 873 -6.72 25.64 4.63
N GLU A 874 -6.47 25.80 5.92
CA GLU A 874 -6.22 27.12 6.52
C GLU A 874 -4.92 27.74 6.01
N ALA A 875 -3.87 26.93 5.81
CA ALA A 875 -2.65 27.37 5.16
C ALA A 875 -2.89 27.78 3.69
N PHE A 876 -3.78 27.07 2.97
CA PHE A 876 -4.21 27.46 1.62
C PHE A 876 -4.95 28.80 1.62
N LEU A 877 -6.01 28.94 2.42
CA LEU A 877 -6.80 30.17 2.51
C LEU A 877 -6.00 31.39 3.02
N SER A 878 -4.90 31.17 3.75
CA SER A 878 -3.96 32.21 4.18
C SER A 878 -2.76 32.39 3.23
N THR A 879 -2.83 31.87 2.00
CA THR A 879 -1.80 31.98 0.94
C THR A 879 -0.42 31.38 1.30
N SER A 880 -0.35 30.56 2.35
CA SER A 880 0.86 29.86 2.79
C SER A 880 0.98 28.51 2.08
N TRP A 881 1.21 28.55 0.77
CA TRP A 881 1.13 27.38 -0.13
C TRP A 881 2.10 26.25 0.25
N ASP A 882 3.29 26.58 0.75
CA ASP A 882 4.32 25.61 1.15
C ASP A 882 3.96 24.85 2.44
N VAL A 883 3.34 25.53 3.41
CA VAL A 883 2.76 24.93 4.62
C VAL A 883 1.55 24.07 4.26
N SER A 884 0.68 24.57 3.38
CA SER A 884 -0.47 23.81 2.87
C SER A 884 -0.02 22.52 2.20
N MET A 885 0.98 22.61 1.33
CA MET A 885 1.60 21.49 0.64
C MET A 885 2.22 20.48 1.60
N LEU A 886 2.87 20.89 2.70
CA LEU A 886 3.39 19.97 3.72
C LEU A 886 2.26 19.19 4.41
N TYR A 887 1.17 19.85 4.81
CA TYR A 887 0.07 19.18 5.52
C TYR A 887 -0.72 18.25 4.60
N TYR A 888 -1.01 18.67 3.35
CA TYR A 888 -1.59 17.77 2.36
C TYR A 888 -0.64 16.62 2.02
N LEU A 889 0.68 16.83 1.96
CA LEU A 889 1.67 15.74 1.81
C LEU A 889 1.63 14.72 2.96
N MET A 890 1.48 15.17 4.21
CA MET A 890 1.35 14.25 5.34
C MET A 890 0.06 13.40 5.25
N ALA A 891 -1.07 14.01 4.89
CA ALA A 891 -2.33 13.30 4.72
C ALA A 891 -2.33 12.39 3.46
N ALA A 892 -1.67 12.82 2.38
CA ALA A 892 -1.58 12.08 1.12
C ALA A 892 -0.75 10.80 1.26
N GLU A 893 0.41 10.88 1.94
CA GLU A 893 1.24 9.71 2.26
C GLU A 893 0.59 8.79 3.30
N ALA A 894 -0.34 9.29 4.13
CA ALA A 894 -1.19 8.49 5.00
C ALA A 894 -2.36 7.78 4.28
N GLY A 895 -2.53 8.03 2.98
CA GLY A 895 -3.51 7.35 2.13
C GLY A 895 -4.80 8.11 1.86
N LEU A 896 -4.92 9.41 2.19
CA LEU A 896 -6.17 10.13 1.94
C LEU A 896 -6.28 10.63 0.49
N GLU A 897 -7.23 10.09 -0.25
CA GLU A 897 -7.56 10.45 -1.64
C GLU A 897 -7.71 11.97 -1.82
N ILE A 898 -8.46 12.64 -0.94
CA ILE A 898 -8.65 14.10 -0.99
C ILE A 898 -7.34 14.89 -0.85
N ALA A 899 -6.43 14.41 0.00
CA ALA A 899 -5.13 15.04 0.18
C ALA A 899 -4.18 14.75 -0.97
N GLN A 900 -4.27 13.56 -1.56
CA GLN A 900 -3.55 13.18 -2.78
C GLN A 900 -3.98 14.07 -3.95
N PHE A 901 -5.29 14.25 -4.16
CA PHE A 901 -5.84 15.16 -5.17
C PHE A 901 -5.40 16.62 -4.94
N ASN A 902 -5.60 17.15 -3.72
CA ASN A 902 -5.25 18.54 -3.40
C ASN A 902 -3.73 18.81 -3.51
N LEU A 903 -2.88 17.85 -3.15
CA LEU A 903 -1.44 17.97 -3.33
C LEU A 903 -1.03 17.90 -4.80
N ALA A 904 -1.66 17.03 -5.59
CA ALA A 904 -1.43 16.96 -7.02
C ALA A 904 -1.79 18.28 -7.71
N TYR A 905 -2.93 18.87 -7.34
CA TYR A 905 -3.37 20.19 -7.79
C TYR A 905 -2.39 21.31 -7.38
N LEU A 906 -1.92 21.34 -6.13
CA LEU A 906 -0.88 22.29 -5.68
C LEU A 906 0.45 22.13 -6.44
N CYS A 907 0.77 20.92 -6.88
CA CYS A 907 1.91 20.66 -7.76
C CYS A 907 1.65 21.08 -9.21
N GLU A 908 0.41 21.05 -9.70
CA GLU A 908 0.02 21.46 -11.06
C GLU A 908 0.04 22.99 -11.19
N GLU A 909 -0.64 23.69 -10.27
CA GLU A 909 -0.69 25.17 -10.23
C GLU A 909 0.65 25.82 -9.87
N ASN A 910 1.46 25.15 -9.02
CA ASN A 910 2.82 25.57 -8.67
C ASN A 910 2.93 27.05 -8.23
N TYR A 911 1.99 27.51 -7.40
CA TYR A 911 1.94 28.88 -6.88
C TYR A 911 3.33 29.33 -6.38
N GLU A 912 3.80 30.49 -6.87
CA GLU A 912 5.13 31.06 -6.58
C GLU A 912 6.32 30.11 -6.78
N GLY A 913 6.21 29.11 -7.67
CA GLY A 913 7.26 28.10 -7.86
C GLY A 913 7.53 27.24 -6.62
N VAL A 914 6.56 27.14 -5.69
CA VAL A 914 6.71 26.37 -4.44
C VAL A 914 6.94 24.88 -4.73
N ALA A 915 6.23 24.30 -5.71
CA ALA A 915 6.38 22.89 -6.03
C ALA A 915 7.77 22.60 -6.61
N ASP A 916 8.30 23.46 -7.50
CA ASP A 916 9.65 23.32 -8.04
C ASP A 916 10.76 23.53 -7.00
N ARG A 917 10.53 24.39 -5.99
CA ARG A 917 11.48 24.60 -4.88
C ARG A 917 11.64 23.37 -3.99
N TYR A 918 10.57 22.60 -3.79
CA TYR A 918 10.53 21.52 -2.79
C TYR A 918 10.48 20.11 -3.38
N PHE A 919 9.85 19.90 -4.53
CA PHE A 919 9.69 18.59 -5.18
C PHE A 919 10.58 18.45 -6.42
N LYS A 920 10.71 17.21 -6.91
CA LYS A 920 11.22 16.92 -8.25
C LYS A 920 10.04 16.74 -9.21
N ARG A 921 10.32 16.85 -10.52
CA ARG A 921 9.37 16.56 -11.61
C ARG A 921 8.61 15.25 -11.35
N GLY A 922 7.31 15.25 -11.66
CA GLY A 922 6.42 14.09 -11.47
C GLY A 922 5.65 14.06 -10.15
N CYS A 923 5.56 15.17 -9.41
CA CYS A 923 4.72 15.26 -8.22
C CYS A 923 3.24 15.05 -8.57
N GLN A 924 2.74 15.77 -9.58
CA GLN A 924 1.33 15.79 -10.00
C GLN A 924 0.86 14.38 -10.31
N TRP A 925 1.54 13.73 -11.27
CA TRP A 925 1.29 12.34 -11.67
C TRP A 925 1.23 11.40 -10.48
N LYS A 926 2.27 11.40 -9.63
CA LYS A 926 2.38 10.48 -8.49
C LYS A 926 1.14 10.55 -7.60
N TYR A 927 0.65 11.75 -7.31
CA TYR A 927 -0.45 11.92 -6.37
C TYR A 927 -1.84 11.79 -7.02
N TYR A 928 -2.02 12.15 -8.31
CA TYR A 928 -3.24 11.77 -9.04
C TYR A 928 -3.34 10.25 -9.22
N GLU A 929 -2.24 9.56 -9.55
CA GLU A 929 -2.19 8.10 -9.64
C GLU A 929 -2.56 7.47 -8.29
N MET A 930 -2.00 7.95 -7.17
CA MET A 930 -2.37 7.47 -5.83
C MET A 930 -3.84 7.73 -5.48
N ALA A 931 -4.39 8.91 -5.81
CA ALA A 931 -5.79 9.23 -5.59
C ALA A 931 -6.72 8.30 -6.39
N SER A 932 -6.31 7.89 -7.61
CA SER A 932 -7.07 6.96 -8.45
C SER A 932 -7.14 5.53 -7.90
N LEU A 933 -6.26 5.15 -6.95
CA LEU A 933 -6.28 3.84 -6.29
C LEU A 933 -7.33 3.73 -5.17
N SER A 934 -7.99 4.84 -4.80
CA SER A 934 -9.09 4.83 -3.84
C SER A 934 -10.19 3.83 -4.28
N PRO A 935 -10.84 3.09 -3.36
CA PRO A 935 -11.89 2.13 -3.73
C PRO A 935 -13.04 2.76 -4.52
N ASN A 936 -13.37 4.01 -4.20
CA ASN A 936 -14.27 4.86 -4.97
C ASN A 936 -13.48 6.14 -5.31
N PRO A 937 -12.77 6.21 -6.45
CA PRO A 937 -12.04 7.40 -6.85
C PRO A 937 -13.01 8.49 -7.27
N ASN A 938 -12.71 9.75 -6.93
CA ASN A 938 -13.58 10.85 -7.32
C ASN A 938 -13.50 11.13 -8.82
N SER A 939 -14.60 11.61 -9.41
CA SER A 939 -14.68 11.89 -10.84
C SER A 939 -13.70 12.97 -11.33
N ALA A 940 -13.35 13.96 -10.51
CA ALA A 940 -12.30 14.93 -10.85
C ALA A 940 -10.91 14.28 -10.90
N THR A 941 -10.64 13.31 -10.02
CA THR A 941 -9.42 12.49 -10.06
C THR A 941 -9.37 11.63 -11.33
N LEU A 942 -10.50 11.01 -11.70
CA LEU A 942 -10.61 10.19 -12.92
C LEU A 942 -10.43 11.04 -14.19
N LEU A 943 -11.05 12.23 -14.26
CA LEU A 943 -10.84 13.21 -15.33
C LEU A 943 -9.37 13.57 -15.50
N LYS A 944 -8.71 13.98 -14.40
CA LYS A 944 -7.28 14.33 -14.41
C LYS A 944 -6.40 13.17 -14.87
N MET A 945 -6.65 11.94 -14.41
CA MET A 945 -5.91 10.78 -14.95
C MET A 945 -6.14 10.58 -16.45
N GLY A 946 -7.38 10.73 -16.93
CA GLY A 946 -7.71 10.69 -18.36
C GLY A 946 -6.93 11.74 -19.17
N GLU A 947 -6.86 12.99 -18.69
CA GLU A 947 -6.08 14.06 -19.31
C GLU A 947 -4.59 13.73 -19.39
N TYR A 948 -3.99 13.20 -18.31
CA TYR A 948 -2.56 12.89 -18.29
C TYR A 948 -2.20 11.77 -19.27
N TYR A 949 -3.03 10.71 -19.35
CA TYR A 949 -2.85 9.63 -20.33
C TYR A 949 -3.15 10.10 -21.77
N TRP A 950 -4.10 11.02 -21.97
CA TRP A 950 -4.45 11.55 -23.29
C TRP A 950 -3.37 12.48 -23.87
N TYR A 951 -2.93 13.49 -23.09
CA TYR A 951 -1.91 14.45 -23.51
C TYR A 951 -0.47 13.89 -23.36
N GLY A 952 -0.30 12.68 -22.82
CA GLY A 952 1.00 12.03 -22.66
C GLY A 952 1.92 12.74 -21.66
N HIS A 953 1.36 13.41 -20.64
CA HIS A 953 2.14 14.14 -19.64
C HIS A 953 3.14 13.21 -18.95
N GLY A 954 4.44 13.48 -19.10
CA GLY A 954 5.51 12.64 -18.57
C GLY A 954 5.92 11.45 -19.46
N GLY A 955 5.45 11.40 -20.72
CA GLY A 955 5.77 10.33 -21.68
C GLY A 955 4.90 9.09 -21.53
N MET A 956 3.67 9.26 -21.03
CA MET A 956 2.73 8.17 -20.70
C MET A 956 1.46 8.27 -21.55
N ASN A 957 1.60 8.38 -22.88
CA ASN A 957 0.45 8.44 -23.78
C ASN A 957 -0.19 7.06 -23.95
N ASP A 958 -1.38 6.87 -23.38
CA ASP A 958 -2.16 5.63 -23.49
C ASP A 958 -3.63 5.98 -23.72
N THR A 959 -4.08 5.80 -24.96
CA THR A 959 -5.44 6.13 -25.38
C THR A 959 -6.48 5.19 -24.80
N GLU A 960 -6.13 3.93 -24.53
CA GLU A 960 -7.08 2.95 -23.99
C GLU A 960 -7.34 3.22 -22.50
N LEU A 961 -6.28 3.47 -21.73
CA LEU A 961 -6.40 3.91 -20.34
C LEU A 961 -7.12 5.26 -20.24
N ALA A 962 -6.80 6.24 -21.10
CA ALA A 962 -7.50 7.52 -21.11
C ALA A 962 -9.02 7.35 -21.32
N ILE A 963 -9.43 6.54 -22.30
CA ILE A 963 -10.84 6.20 -22.53
C ILE A 963 -11.44 5.51 -21.29
N GLY A 964 -10.75 4.52 -20.70
CA GLY A 964 -11.21 3.84 -19.49
C GLY A 964 -11.46 4.78 -18.30
N TYR A 965 -10.55 5.73 -18.05
CA TYR A 965 -10.70 6.76 -17.03
C TYR A 965 -11.86 7.72 -17.32
N TYR A 966 -12.02 8.19 -18.57
CA TYR A 966 -13.14 9.04 -18.95
C TYR A 966 -14.48 8.30 -18.88
N VAL A 967 -14.55 7.01 -19.22
CA VAL A 967 -15.77 6.20 -19.08
C VAL A 967 -16.17 6.06 -17.61
N ALA A 968 -15.21 5.77 -16.72
CA ALA A 968 -15.46 5.71 -15.29
C ALA A 968 -15.91 7.08 -14.71
N ALA A 969 -15.37 8.19 -15.21
CA ALA A 969 -15.83 9.54 -14.84
C ALA A 969 -17.24 9.85 -15.38
N ALA A 970 -17.55 9.44 -16.61
CA ALA A 970 -18.84 9.64 -17.25
C ALA A 970 -19.97 8.81 -16.60
N GLN A 971 -19.68 7.60 -16.12
CA GLN A 971 -20.60 6.80 -15.31
C GLN A 971 -21.00 7.50 -14.01
N ASN A 972 -20.10 8.31 -13.43
CA ASN A 972 -20.38 9.20 -12.30
C ASN A 972 -21.14 10.49 -12.70
N ARG A 973 -21.76 10.52 -13.90
CA ARG A 973 -22.56 11.65 -14.42
C ARG A 973 -21.79 12.97 -14.47
N VAL A 974 -20.57 12.92 -15.02
CA VAL A 974 -19.76 14.12 -15.27
C VAL A 974 -19.78 14.48 -16.76
N PRO A 975 -20.35 15.64 -17.15
CA PRO A 975 -20.55 16.00 -18.55
C PRO A 975 -19.23 16.24 -19.30
N GLU A 976 -18.21 16.76 -18.62
CA GLU A 976 -16.86 16.98 -19.18
C GLU A 976 -16.22 15.66 -19.66
N ALA A 977 -16.41 14.56 -18.92
CA ALA A 977 -15.92 13.25 -19.34
C ALA A 977 -16.64 12.74 -20.59
N ILE A 978 -17.95 12.99 -20.69
CA ILE A 978 -18.77 12.63 -21.87
C ILE A 978 -18.36 13.49 -23.08
N PHE A 979 -18.06 14.78 -22.87
CA PHE A 979 -17.53 15.68 -23.89
C PHE A 979 -16.17 15.20 -24.41
N ASN A 980 -15.25 14.81 -23.52
CA ASN A 980 -13.94 14.29 -23.90
C ASN A 980 -14.06 12.97 -24.68
N LEU A 981 -14.95 12.06 -24.29
CA LEU A 981 -15.24 10.84 -25.07
C LEU A 981 -15.87 11.15 -26.44
N ALA A 982 -16.80 12.10 -26.52
CA ALA A 982 -17.36 12.54 -27.79
C ALA A 982 -16.28 13.12 -28.72
N TYR A 983 -15.34 13.89 -28.17
CA TYR A 983 -14.20 14.43 -28.89
C TYR A 983 -13.22 13.35 -29.37
N ILE A 984 -12.93 12.34 -28.54
CA ILE A 984 -12.12 11.16 -28.93
C ILE A 984 -12.75 10.43 -30.12
N SER A 985 -14.08 10.22 -30.08
CA SER A 985 -14.83 9.61 -31.18
C SER A 985 -14.87 10.50 -32.43
N GLU A 986 -14.90 11.82 -32.29
CA GLU A 986 -14.80 12.77 -33.41
C GLU A 986 -13.39 12.76 -34.05
N MET A 987 -12.34 12.60 -33.25
CA MET A 987 -10.95 12.44 -33.70
C MET A 987 -10.69 11.12 -34.45
N GLY A 988 -11.70 10.26 -34.60
CA GLY A 988 -11.61 9.00 -35.35
C GLY A 988 -11.11 7.80 -34.54
N ILE A 989 -11.11 7.88 -33.20
CA ILE A 989 -10.68 6.79 -32.32
C ILE A 989 -11.92 5.99 -31.89
N GLU A 990 -11.88 4.67 -32.09
CA GLU A 990 -12.96 3.76 -31.70
C GLU A 990 -13.03 3.57 -30.17
N ILE A 991 -14.20 3.80 -29.59
CA ILE A 991 -14.48 3.51 -28.18
C ILE A 991 -15.07 2.09 -28.10
N PRO A 992 -14.52 1.19 -27.25
CA PRO A 992 -15.03 -0.16 -27.07
C PRO A 992 -16.55 -0.21 -26.81
N VAL A 993 -17.25 -1.11 -27.52
CA VAL A 993 -18.72 -1.25 -27.47
C VAL A 993 -19.26 -1.46 -26.05
N GLN A 994 -18.50 -2.14 -25.19
CA GLN A 994 -18.84 -2.32 -23.77
C GLN A 994 -19.00 -0.99 -23.02
N TYR A 995 -18.15 -0.01 -23.32
CA TYR A 995 -18.19 1.31 -22.71
C TYR A 995 -19.36 2.14 -23.27
N LEU A 996 -19.56 2.14 -24.60
CA LEU A 996 -20.71 2.79 -25.24
C LEU A 996 -22.05 2.26 -24.71
N LYS A 997 -22.14 0.94 -24.46
CA LYS A 997 -23.30 0.31 -23.81
C LYS A 997 -23.50 0.83 -22.38
N SER A 998 -22.44 0.94 -21.58
CA SER A 998 -22.54 1.44 -20.19
C SER A 998 -22.96 2.91 -20.10
N LEU A 999 -22.68 3.71 -21.13
CA LEU A 999 -23.06 5.11 -21.25
C LEU A 999 -24.46 5.33 -21.86
N GLY A 1000 -25.22 4.25 -22.13
CA GLY A 1000 -26.59 4.34 -22.67
C GLY A 1000 -26.68 4.70 -24.16
N VAL A 1001 -25.59 4.59 -24.93
CA VAL A 1001 -25.62 4.81 -26.38
C VAL A 1001 -26.48 3.74 -27.05
N ARG A 1002 -27.36 4.16 -27.97
CA ARG A 1002 -28.32 3.25 -28.62
C ARG A 1002 -27.60 2.21 -29.49
N LYS A 1003 -28.08 0.96 -29.43
CA LYS A 1003 -27.51 -0.19 -30.16
C LYS A 1003 -27.40 0.03 -31.68
N THR A 1004 -28.36 0.70 -32.28
CA THR A 1004 -28.34 1.04 -33.72
C THR A 1004 -27.17 1.93 -34.13
N ILE A 1005 -26.61 2.70 -33.20
CA ILE A 1005 -25.55 3.69 -33.48
C ILE A 1005 -24.18 2.99 -33.47
N TYR A 1006 -23.85 2.28 -32.39
CA TYR A 1006 -22.56 1.60 -32.29
C TYR A 1006 -22.42 0.33 -33.16
N GLN A 1007 -23.53 -0.26 -33.63
CA GLN A 1007 -23.46 -1.36 -34.60
C GLN A 1007 -23.25 -0.90 -36.05
N GLY A 1008 -23.39 0.40 -36.35
CA GLY A 1008 -23.18 0.94 -37.70
C GLY A 1008 -21.71 1.25 -38.04
N ASN A 1009 -20.77 1.11 -37.09
CA ASN A 1009 -19.37 1.55 -37.19
C ASN A 1009 -19.18 3.02 -37.65
N GLN A 1010 -20.19 3.88 -37.44
CA GLN A 1010 -20.12 5.31 -37.79
C GLN A 1010 -19.67 6.14 -36.58
N LEU A 1011 -18.36 6.38 -36.49
CA LEU A 1011 -17.72 7.16 -35.41
C LEU A 1011 -18.33 8.56 -35.24
N GLU A 1012 -18.76 9.20 -36.33
CA GLU A 1012 -19.41 10.51 -36.28
C GLU A 1012 -20.80 10.45 -35.62
N GLU A 1013 -21.57 9.37 -35.83
CA GLU A 1013 -22.86 9.19 -35.15
C GLU A 1013 -22.69 8.80 -33.67
N VAL A 1014 -21.61 8.09 -33.33
CA VAL A 1014 -21.23 7.85 -31.92
C VAL A 1014 -20.87 9.17 -31.23
N ALA A 1015 -20.05 10.02 -31.86
CA ALA A 1015 -19.71 11.34 -31.33
C ALA A 1015 -20.95 12.25 -31.18
N LYS A 1016 -21.82 12.34 -32.21
CA LYS A 1016 -23.11 13.06 -32.12
C LYS A 1016 -23.99 12.50 -31.00
N ALA A 1017 -24.03 11.19 -30.78
CA ALA A 1017 -24.80 10.59 -29.70
C ALA A 1017 -24.24 10.96 -28.31
N LEU A 1018 -22.92 10.91 -28.12
CA LEU A 1018 -22.27 11.32 -26.87
C LEU A 1018 -22.44 12.82 -26.60
N TYR A 1019 -22.32 13.69 -27.61
CA TYR A 1019 -22.61 15.12 -27.44
C TYR A 1019 -24.08 15.40 -27.11
N ARG A 1020 -25.05 14.63 -27.65
CA ARG A 1020 -26.46 14.71 -27.23
C ARG A 1020 -26.61 14.30 -25.76
N ILE A 1021 -26.00 13.20 -25.32
CA ILE A 1021 -26.03 12.74 -23.92
C ILE A 1021 -25.41 13.80 -22.98
N CYS A 1022 -24.32 14.46 -23.39
CA CYS A 1022 -23.75 15.57 -22.61
C CYS A 1022 -24.66 16.80 -22.57
N ARG A 1023 -25.24 17.21 -23.70
CA ARG A 1023 -26.14 18.37 -23.78
C ARG A 1023 -27.40 18.17 -22.94
N ASP A 1024 -27.98 16.96 -23.01
CA ASP A 1024 -29.20 16.58 -22.31
C ASP A 1024 -28.93 16.15 -20.85
N HIS A 1025 -27.74 16.45 -20.32
CA HIS A 1025 -27.36 16.22 -18.93
C HIS A 1025 -28.04 17.22 -17.98
N ASN A 1026 -28.30 16.80 -16.74
CA ASN A 1026 -28.95 17.65 -15.71
C ASN A 1026 -28.11 18.87 -15.24
N SER A 1027 -26.94 19.14 -15.84
CA SER A 1027 -26.15 20.33 -15.53
C SER A 1027 -26.39 21.41 -16.57
N GLY A 1028 -26.94 22.55 -16.16
CA GLY A 1028 -27.17 23.70 -17.03
C GLY A 1028 -25.89 24.24 -17.68
N GLU A 1029 -24.74 24.06 -17.04
CA GLU A 1029 -23.42 24.48 -17.55
C GLU A 1029 -22.98 23.64 -18.76
N ALA A 1030 -23.39 22.38 -18.85
CA ALA A 1030 -23.02 21.47 -19.94
C ALA A 1030 -23.80 21.72 -21.25
N TYR A 1031 -25.00 22.29 -21.14
CA TYR A 1031 -25.93 22.45 -22.27
C TYR A 1031 -25.32 23.29 -23.41
N ILE A 1032 -24.68 24.42 -23.08
CA ILE A 1032 -24.12 25.34 -24.08
C ILE A 1032 -22.87 24.74 -24.76
N PRO A 1033 -21.82 24.27 -24.05
CA PRO A 1033 -20.63 23.68 -24.69
C PRO A 1033 -20.97 22.45 -25.55
N CYS A 1034 -21.78 21.52 -25.03
CA CYS A 1034 -22.13 20.30 -25.75
C CYS A 1034 -23.13 20.56 -26.88
N GLY A 1035 -24.04 21.53 -26.73
CA GLY A 1035 -24.90 22.02 -27.81
C GLY A 1035 -24.12 22.70 -28.95
N LEU A 1036 -23.11 23.51 -28.62
CA LEU A 1036 -22.23 24.15 -29.61
C LEU A 1036 -21.36 23.12 -30.35
N ALA A 1037 -20.80 22.13 -29.65
CA ALA A 1037 -20.03 21.05 -30.28
C ALA A 1037 -20.91 20.21 -31.24
N LEU A 1038 -22.11 19.84 -30.81
CA LEU A 1038 -23.08 19.15 -31.66
C LEU A 1038 -23.47 19.98 -32.90
N THR A 1039 -23.67 21.30 -32.72
CA THR A 1039 -23.97 22.23 -33.83
C THR A 1039 -22.80 22.33 -34.80
N ARG A 1040 -21.55 22.36 -34.31
CA ARG A 1040 -20.33 22.32 -35.13
C ARG A 1040 -20.25 21.05 -35.97
N MET A 1041 -20.60 19.89 -35.41
CA MET A 1041 -20.65 18.63 -36.17
C MET A 1041 -21.68 18.68 -37.32
N TYR A 1042 -22.90 19.15 -37.07
CA TYR A 1042 -23.90 19.28 -38.13
C TYR A 1042 -23.50 20.31 -39.20
N LEU A 1043 -22.88 21.42 -38.81
CA LEU A 1043 -22.35 22.41 -39.76
C LEU A 1043 -21.21 21.83 -40.63
N ALA A 1044 -20.33 21.01 -40.04
CA ALA A 1044 -19.27 20.32 -40.78
C ALA A 1044 -19.83 19.29 -41.77
N GLU A 1045 -20.87 18.55 -41.38
CA GLU A 1045 -21.60 17.61 -42.23
C GLU A 1045 -22.28 18.33 -43.41
N VAL A 1046 -23.00 19.43 -43.17
CA VAL A 1046 -23.58 20.28 -44.22
C VAL A 1046 -22.50 20.82 -45.16
N TYR A 1047 -21.35 21.27 -44.63
CA TYR A 1047 -20.26 21.80 -45.44
C TYR A 1047 -19.61 20.73 -46.33
N ARG A 1048 -19.42 19.50 -45.82
CA ARG A 1048 -18.92 18.37 -46.65
C ARG A 1048 -19.91 17.96 -47.73
N ASN A 1049 -21.21 17.97 -47.43
CA ASN A 1049 -22.26 17.57 -48.37
C ASN A 1049 -22.56 18.66 -49.43
N HIS A 1050 -22.34 19.94 -49.11
CA HIS A 1050 -22.69 21.07 -49.97
C HIS A 1050 -21.59 22.16 -50.08
N PRO A 1051 -20.33 21.81 -50.42
CA PRO A 1051 -19.20 22.74 -50.37
C PRO A 1051 -19.39 23.98 -51.26
N TYR A 1052 -19.89 23.79 -52.49
CA TYR A 1052 -20.12 24.89 -53.43
C TYR A 1052 -21.21 25.87 -52.97
N ALA A 1053 -22.28 25.38 -52.34
CA ALA A 1053 -23.36 26.23 -51.83
C ALA A 1053 -22.89 27.05 -50.62
N CYS A 1054 -22.09 26.45 -49.73
CA CYS A 1054 -21.48 27.15 -48.60
C CYS A 1054 -20.40 28.17 -49.05
N GLN A 1055 -19.63 27.87 -50.09
CA GLN A 1055 -18.71 28.86 -50.69
C GLN A 1055 -19.46 30.05 -51.28
N LEU A 1056 -20.52 29.81 -52.05
CA LEU A 1056 -21.37 30.88 -52.59
C LEU A 1056 -22.03 31.74 -51.49
N SER A 1057 -22.54 31.13 -50.42
CA SER A 1057 -23.15 31.87 -49.32
C SER A 1057 -22.13 32.67 -48.51
N THR A 1058 -20.94 32.13 -48.25
CA THR A 1058 -19.87 32.87 -47.56
C THR A 1058 -19.34 34.04 -48.40
N CYS A 1059 -19.20 33.87 -49.73
CA CYS A 1059 -18.91 34.98 -50.65
C CYS A 1059 -20.01 36.05 -50.64
N ALA A 1060 -21.30 35.66 -50.63
CA ALA A 1060 -22.41 36.60 -50.56
C ALA A 1060 -22.45 37.38 -49.23
N VAL A 1061 -22.25 36.70 -48.09
CA VAL A 1061 -22.19 37.35 -46.77
C VAL A 1061 -20.97 38.27 -46.68
N ALA A 1062 -19.80 37.86 -47.19
CA ALA A 1062 -18.63 38.72 -47.27
C ALA A 1062 -18.90 39.97 -48.13
N ALA A 1063 -19.57 39.82 -49.29
CA ALA A 1063 -19.96 40.95 -50.13
C ALA A 1063 -20.94 41.91 -49.43
N VAL A 1064 -21.89 41.39 -48.65
CA VAL A 1064 -22.80 42.22 -47.83
C VAL A 1064 -22.05 42.95 -46.71
N ILE A 1065 -21.15 42.28 -45.99
CA ILE A 1065 -20.33 42.92 -44.94
C ILE A 1065 -19.44 44.00 -45.56
N ILE A 1066 -18.78 43.73 -46.70
CA ILE A 1066 -17.99 44.72 -47.44
C ILE A 1066 -18.87 45.90 -47.86
N ALA A 1067 -20.07 45.66 -48.41
CA ALA A 1067 -21.00 46.72 -48.79
C ALA A 1067 -21.46 47.56 -47.59
N VAL A 1068 -21.71 46.95 -46.43
CA VAL A 1068 -22.06 47.65 -45.19
C VAL A 1068 -20.88 48.46 -44.65
N VAL A 1069 -19.66 47.92 -44.65
CA VAL A 1069 -18.45 48.65 -44.25
C VAL A 1069 -18.19 49.83 -45.19
N VAL A 1070 -18.32 49.63 -46.51
CA VAL A 1070 -18.25 50.71 -47.50
C VAL A 1070 -19.34 51.75 -47.29
N ALA A 1071 -20.57 51.36 -46.96
CA ALA A 1071 -21.66 52.29 -46.62
C ALA A 1071 -21.38 53.09 -45.32
N MET A 1072 -20.81 52.45 -44.28
CA MET A 1072 -20.38 53.15 -43.07
C MET A 1072 -19.23 54.12 -43.34
N VAL A 1073 -18.22 53.72 -44.11
CA VAL A 1073 -17.06 54.56 -44.46
C VAL A 1073 -17.47 55.74 -45.34
N THR A 1074 -18.28 55.50 -46.38
CA THR A 1074 -18.79 56.56 -47.27
C THR A 1074 -19.74 57.51 -46.54
N SER A 1075 -20.62 57.02 -45.65
CA SER A 1075 -21.48 57.89 -44.84
C SER A 1075 -20.68 58.68 -43.80
N TYR A 1076 -19.62 58.12 -43.21
CA TYR A 1076 -18.66 58.85 -42.37
C TYR A 1076 -17.98 59.99 -43.14
N TYR A 1077 -17.41 59.71 -44.32
CA TYR A 1077 -16.80 60.75 -45.16
C TYR A 1077 -17.82 61.79 -45.67
N ALA A 1078 -19.05 61.39 -46.00
CA ALA A 1078 -20.11 62.31 -46.38
C ALA A 1078 -20.55 63.20 -45.20
N ARG A 1079 -20.52 62.69 -43.96
CA ARG A 1079 -20.82 63.45 -42.73
C ARG A 1079 -19.72 64.48 -42.47
N GLN A 1080 -18.45 64.08 -42.54
CA GLN A 1080 -17.31 65.02 -42.49
C GLN A 1080 -17.39 66.10 -43.57
N ARG A 1081 -17.74 65.73 -44.81
CA ARG A 1081 -17.87 66.69 -45.91
C ARG A 1081 -18.98 67.71 -45.65
N ARG A 1082 -20.14 67.28 -45.15
CA ARG A 1082 -21.24 68.18 -44.74
C ARG A 1082 -20.85 69.07 -43.55
N GLU A 1083 -20.02 68.59 -42.63
CA GLU A 1083 -19.48 69.40 -41.53
C GLU A 1083 -18.49 70.45 -42.04
N LEU A 1084 -17.61 70.09 -42.99
CA LEU A 1084 -16.71 71.03 -43.66
C LEU A 1084 -17.48 72.08 -44.48
N GLU A 1085 -18.52 71.68 -45.21
CA GLU A 1085 -19.40 72.57 -45.97
C GLU A 1085 -20.21 73.51 -45.03
N ARG A 1086 -20.64 73.03 -43.85
CA ARG A 1086 -21.24 73.87 -42.80
C ARG A 1086 -20.24 74.86 -42.20
N GLN A 1087 -18.99 74.45 -41.97
CA GLN A 1087 -17.92 75.35 -41.51
C GLN A 1087 -17.58 76.40 -42.56
N GLN A 1088 -17.53 76.02 -43.85
CA GLN A 1088 -17.36 76.97 -44.95
C GLN A 1088 -18.54 77.95 -45.05
N ALA A 1089 -19.79 77.48 -44.96
CA ALA A 1089 -20.98 78.34 -44.98
C ALA A 1089 -21.03 79.33 -43.81
N THR A 1090 -20.68 78.88 -42.59
CA THR A 1090 -20.57 79.78 -41.42
C THR A 1090 -19.38 80.75 -41.53
N SER A 1091 -18.26 80.32 -42.12
CA SER A 1091 -17.14 81.24 -42.41
C SER A 1091 -17.51 82.31 -43.44
N LEU A 1092 -18.32 81.96 -44.46
CA LEU A 1092 -18.81 82.92 -45.46
C LEU A 1092 -19.80 83.93 -44.84
N TYR A 1093 -20.66 83.45 -43.94
CA TYR A 1093 -21.61 84.28 -43.19
C TYR A 1093 -20.87 85.29 -42.28
N HIS A 1094 -19.82 84.86 -41.57
CA HIS A 1094 -18.98 85.75 -40.77
C HIS A 1094 -18.11 86.70 -41.62
N ALA A 1095 -17.65 86.27 -42.79
CA ALA A 1095 -16.91 87.13 -43.72
C ALA A 1095 -17.76 88.29 -44.26
N LEU A 1096 -19.06 88.07 -44.46
CA LEU A 1096 -20.00 89.12 -44.87
C LEU A 1096 -20.34 90.13 -43.75
N GLN A 1097 -20.26 89.74 -42.47
CA GLN A 1097 -20.48 90.65 -41.34
C GLN A 1097 -19.27 91.52 -40.98
N ASN A 1098 -18.04 91.02 -41.16
CA ASN A 1098 -16.83 91.69 -40.67
C ASN A 1098 -16.13 92.59 -41.72
N GLY A 1099 -16.73 92.78 -42.89
CA GLY A 1099 -16.18 93.56 -44.00
C GLY A 1099 -16.24 95.09 -43.86
N ASN A 1100 -15.93 95.67 -42.69
CA ASN A 1100 -15.79 97.12 -42.56
C ASN A 1100 -14.92 97.56 -41.36
N MET A 1101 -13.60 97.70 -41.56
CA MET A 1101 -12.73 98.79 -41.03
C MET A 1101 -11.27 98.62 -41.53
N ASN A 1102 -10.57 99.75 -41.69
CA ASN A 1102 -9.31 99.86 -42.46
C ASN A 1102 -8.02 99.86 -41.62
N ALA A 1103 -6.94 99.33 -42.23
CA ALA A 1103 -5.54 99.80 -42.25
C ALA A 1103 -4.83 100.26 -40.92
N THR A 1104 -3.59 99.86 -40.64
CA THR A 1104 -2.37 100.28 -41.38
C THR A 1104 -1.08 99.57 -40.86
N SER A 1105 -0.05 99.44 -41.73
CA SER A 1105 1.43 99.41 -41.53
C SER A 1105 2.10 98.85 -40.23
N SER A 1106 3.25 98.16 -40.23
CA SER A 1106 4.25 97.84 -41.28
C SER A 1106 5.35 96.84 -40.82
N GLN A 1107 5.81 95.97 -41.74
CA GLN A 1107 7.22 95.50 -41.99
C GLN A 1107 8.06 94.86 -40.84
N THR A 1108 8.96 93.87 -41.05
CA THR A 1108 9.54 93.25 -42.28
C THR A 1108 10.19 91.87 -42.02
N GLY A 1109 10.18 90.98 -43.03
CA GLY A 1109 11.19 89.93 -43.28
C GLY A 1109 11.03 88.55 -42.58
N GLY A 1110 11.23 87.39 -43.22
CA GLY A 1110 11.48 87.08 -44.64
C GLY A 1110 12.11 85.68 -44.87
N THR A 1111 11.87 85.06 -46.05
CA THR A 1111 12.36 83.72 -46.53
C THR A 1111 11.69 82.49 -45.86
N ALA A 1112 11.00 81.53 -46.50
CA ALA A 1112 10.76 81.11 -47.91
C ALA A 1112 11.98 80.53 -48.67
N ALA A 1113 11.90 79.41 -49.42
CA ALA A 1113 10.80 78.44 -49.65
C ALA A 1113 11.36 77.09 -50.19
N ALA A 1114 10.50 76.06 -50.30
CA ALA A 1114 10.80 74.82 -51.02
C ALA A 1114 10.14 74.83 -52.43
N SER A 1115 10.72 74.14 -53.43
CA SER A 1115 10.05 73.02 -54.14
C SER A 1115 10.83 72.50 -55.37
N ARG A 1116 10.66 71.18 -55.62
CA ARG A 1116 10.39 70.51 -56.92
C ARG A 1116 11.30 70.66 -58.16
N ASN A 1117 11.62 69.47 -58.71
CA ASN A 1117 11.19 68.95 -60.04
C ASN A 1117 12.24 68.66 -61.16
N HIS A 1118 11.85 67.64 -61.96
CA HIS A 1118 12.37 67.19 -63.27
C HIS A 1118 13.77 66.53 -63.24
N GLY A 1119 14.10 65.49 -64.02
CA GLY A 1119 13.59 64.97 -65.31
C GLY A 1119 14.82 64.81 -66.25
N ALA A 1120 14.94 63.87 -67.20
CA ALA A 1120 14.04 62.83 -67.73
C ALA A 1120 14.85 61.66 -68.37
N THR A 1121 14.12 60.66 -68.92
CA THR A 1121 14.43 59.68 -70.01
C THR A 1121 14.78 58.23 -69.64
N SER A 1122 14.44 57.20 -70.45
CA SER A 1122 13.31 57.02 -71.42
C SER A 1122 13.18 55.57 -71.95
N ARG A 1123 11.96 55.15 -72.33
CA ARG A 1123 11.57 53.98 -73.17
C ARG A 1123 11.63 52.53 -72.61
N ASP A 1124 10.42 51.97 -72.53
CA ASP A 1124 9.93 50.67 -73.06
C ASP A 1124 10.01 49.34 -72.25
N ALA A 1125 8.85 49.03 -71.62
CA ALA A 1125 8.10 47.75 -71.55
C ALA A 1125 8.49 46.57 -70.59
N GLY A 1126 7.54 46.16 -69.71
CA GLY A 1126 7.33 44.72 -69.35
C GLY A 1126 7.13 44.23 -67.88
N ASP A 1127 6.08 44.66 -67.15
CA ASP A 1127 5.17 43.95 -66.18
C ASP A 1127 5.56 42.64 -65.38
N PRO A 1128 4.90 42.29 -64.22
CA PRO A 1128 4.62 43.06 -62.98
C PRO A 1128 4.61 42.24 -61.61
N SER A 1129 4.34 42.93 -60.47
CA SER A 1129 3.92 42.45 -59.09
C SER A 1129 4.97 41.82 -58.13
N GLY A 1130 4.91 41.93 -56.78
CA GLY A 1130 4.05 42.65 -55.79
C GLY A 1130 4.48 42.39 -54.31
N SER A 1131 4.17 43.26 -53.31
CA SER A 1131 4.82 43.25 -51.96
C SER A 1131 3.99 43.81 -50.77
N THR A 1132 4.28 43.42 -49.50
CA THR A 1132 3.76 44.06 -48.25
C THR A 1132 4.67 43.94 -46.99
N THR A 1133 4.62 44.93 -46.08
CA THR A 1133 5.20 44.95 -44.69
C THR A 1133 4.36 45.84 -43.72
N SER A 1134 4.65 45.80 -42.40
CA SER A 1134 3.93 46.36 -41.20
C SER A 1134 4.10 47.91 -40.97
N PRO A 1135 3.77 48.63 -39.82
CA PRO A 1135 3.31 48.27 -38.44
C PRO A 1135 2.11 49.12 -37.78
N PRO A 1136 2.17 49.90 -36.64
CA PRO A 1136 1.41 49.60 -35.39
C PRO A 1136 0.57 50.69 -34.62
N LYS A 1137 -0.22 50.24 -33.59
CA LYS A 1137 -0.83 50.87 -32.36
C LYS A 1137 -0.96 52.42 -32.16
N ARG A 1138 -2.17 52.93 -31.77
CA ARG A 1138 -2.66 53.30 -30.38
C ARG A 1138 -3.99 54.13 -30.33
N ARG A 1139 -4.62 54.21 -29.13
CA ARG A 1139 -5.73 55.08 -28.61
C ARG A 1139 -7.21 54.76 -28.92
N THR A 1140 -8.01 54.73 -27.84
CA THR A 1140 -9.32 55.43 -27.68
C THR A 1140 -9.67 55.64 -26.20
N LEU A 1141 -10.57 56.59 -25.92
CA LEU A 1141 -11.12 56.97 -24.60
C LEU A 1141 -12.67 57.05 -24.68
N VAL A 1142 -13.35 56.63 -23.61
CA VAL A 1142 -14.49 57.34 -22.95
C VAL A 1142 -15.90 57.41 -23.61
N THR A 1143 -16.93 57.05 -22.79
CA THR A 1143 -18.40 57.38 -22.85
C THR A 1143 -19.30 56.82 -23.98
N SER A 1144 -20.63 56.60 -23.80
CA SER A 1144 -21.57 56.83 -22.66
C SER A 1144 -22.94 56.11 -22.80
N GLN A 1145 -23.56 55.78 -21.64
CA GLN A 1145 -24.99 55.88 -21.24
C GLN A 1145 -26.14 55.16 -21.98
N VAL A 1146 -27.10 54.66 -21.17
CA VAL A 1146 -28.57 54.94 -21.07
C VAL A 1146 -29.07 54.11 -19.84
N SER A 1147 -29.21 54.71 -18.65
CA SER A 1147 -30.47 55.09 -17.92
C SER A 1147 -31.49 53.96 -17.74
N GLU A 1148 -31.95 53.64 -16.52
CA GLU A 1148 -33.02 54.35 -15.76
C GLU A 1148 -32.87 54.14 -14.23
N THR A 1149 -32.84 55.20 -13.40
CA THR A 1149 -33.93 55.70 -12.48
C THR A 1149 -34.38 54.74 -11.36
N ASP A 1150 -34.55 55.11 -10.09
CA ASP A 1150 -34.39 56.42 -9.42
C ASP A 1150 -34.28 56.28 -7.87
N GLU A 1151 -33.76 57.34 -7.22
CA GLU A 1151 -34.07 57.82 -5.85
C GLU A 1151 -33.91 56.88 -4.60
N THR A 1152 -33.46 57.32 -3.41
CA THR A 1152 -33.15 58.66 -2.87
C THR A 1152 -32.05 58.64 -1.78
N THR A 1153 -31.27 59.73 -1.73
CA THR A 1153 -30.60 60.43 -0.59
C THR A 1153 -30.80 59.92 0.87
N THR A 1154 -29.85 60.02 1.82
CA THR A 1154 -29.00 61.18 2.19
C THR A 1154 -27.67 60.84 2.90
N SER A 1155 -26.56 61.40 2.39
CA SER A 1155 -25.48 62.17 3.06
C SER A 1155 -25.06 61.94 4.53
N HIS A 1156 -23.76 61.68 4.77
CA HIS A 1156 -22.79 62.70 5.25
C HIS A 1156 -21.35 62.16 5.44
N THR A 1157 -20.37 62.83 4.80
CA THR A 1157 -19.06 63.35 5.32
C THR A 1157 -18.28 62.58 6.42
N THR A 1158 -16.93 62.47 6.44
CA THR A 1158 -15.87 63.34 5.84
C THR A 1158 -14.46 62.70 5.85
N ASP A 1159 -13.72 62.96 4.77
CA ASP A 1159 -12.29 63.38 4.70
C ASP A 1159 -11.06 62.51 5.08
N HIS A 1160 -9.96 62.89 4.40
CA HIS A 1160 -8.52 62.71 4.67
C HIS A 1160 -7.86 61.32 4.48
N GLN A 1161 -6.59 61.23 4.06
CA GLN A 1161 -5.77 61.97 3.06
C GLN A 1161 -4.38 61.30 2.99
N ARG A 1162 -3.77 61.21 1.79
CA ARG A 1162 -2.29 61.12 1.57
C ARG A 1162 -1.58 59.85 2.11
N ASN A 1163 -0.41 59.41 1.60
CA ASN A 1163 0.47 59.88 0.53
C ASN A 1163 1.25 58.69 -0.09
N LEU A 1164 1.60 58.78 -1.37
CA LEU A 1164 2.70 58.02 -1.99
C LEU A 1164 4.06 58.65 -1.61
N PRO A 1165 5.19 57.95 -1.89
CA PRO A 1165 6.03 58.47 -2.98
C PRO A 1165 6.57 57.40 -3.94
N GLU A 1166 7.02 57.87 -5.10
CA GLU A 1166 7.50 57.08 -6.24
C GLU A 1166 9.03 56.91 -6.28
N SER A 1167 9.45 55.92 -7.09
CA SER A 1167 10.65 55.96 -7.96
C SER A 1167 12.06 55.89 -7.36
N THR A 1168 12.90 55.06 -7.98
CA THR A 1168 14.15 55.53 -8.63
C THR A 1168 14.67 54.47 -9.60
N SER A 1169 15.40 54.93 -10.63
CA SER A 1169 15.84 54.15 -11.79
C SER A 1169 17.36 54.15 -11.92
N HIS A 1170 17.98 53.01 -12.24
CA HIS A 1170 19.24 52.82 -13.00
C HIS A 1170 19.39 51.29 -13.25
N GLY A 1171 19.99 50.75 -14.32
CA GLY A 1171 20.62 51.37 -15.49
C GLY A 1171 22.00 50.74 -15.77
N SER A 1172 22.18 50.08 -16.93
CA SER A 1172 23.47 49.55 -17.49
C SER A 1172 24.14 48.38 -16.71
N SER A 1173 24.96 47.48 -17.29
CA SER A 1173 25.26 47.09 -18.69
C SER A 1173 26.19 45.85 -18.73
N SER A 1174 26.39 45.25 -19.93
CA SER A 1174 27.40 44.24 -20.30
C SER A 1174 27.30 42.84 -19.63
N GLY A 1175 27.61 41.71 -20.29
CA GLY A 1175 27.95 41.49 -21.71
C GLY A 1175 29.19 40.62 -21.90
N VAL A 1176 29.02 39.34 -22.25
CA VAL A 1176 30.06 38.44 -22.80
C VAL A 1176 29.41 37.46 -23.78
N GLU A 1177 30.03 37.30 -24.95
CA GLU A 1177 29.63 36.40 -26.06
C GLU A 1177 30.42 35.07 -26.04
N GLY A 1178 30.07 34.11 -26.93
CA GLY A 1178 30.75 32.81 -27.09
C GLY A 1178 29.75 31.64 -27.03
N ASN A 1179 28.93 31.34 -28.05
CA ASN A 1179 29.17 31.04 -29.48
C ASN A 1179 29.55 29.57 -29.75
N ASP A 1180 29.23 29.11 -30.97
CA ASP A 1180 29.53 27.81 -31.61
C ASP A 1180 28.64 26.58 -31.26
N THR A 1181 28.21 25.73 -32.20
CA THR A 1181 27.68 25.85 -33.60
C THR A 1181 27.29 24.44 -34.12
N GLY A 1182 26.39 24.35 -35.12
CA GLY A 1182 26.07 23.12 -35.87
C GLY A 1182 24.59 22.73 -35.76
N ASP A 1183 23.70 23.17 -36.66
CA ASP A 1183 23.44 22.67 -38.03
C ASP A 1183 23.01 21.19 -38.09
N SER A 1184 21.99 20.78 -38.87
CA SER A 1184 21.31 21.45 -39.99
C SER A 1184 19.83 21.05 -40.14
N SER A 1185 19.12 21.80 -40.98
CA SER A 1185 17.69 21.68 -41.30
C SER A 1185 17.36 20.62 -42.36
N THR A 1186 16.13 20.08 -42.30
CA THR A 1186 15.25 19.88 -43.48
C THR A 1186 13.80 19.94 -43.05
N GLY A 1187 12.97 20.73 -43.74
CA GLY A 1187 11.51 20.65 -43.64
C GLY A 1187 10.94 19.60 -44.60
N GLY A 1188 9.76 19.06 -44.29
CA GLY A 1188 9.07 18.07 -45.13
C GLY A 1188 7.64 17.83 -44.65
N ASP A 1189 6.73 17.81 -45.62
CA ASP A 1189 5.27 17.91 -45.50
C ASP A 1189 4.50 16.93 -44.60
N ILE A 1190 3.24 17.34 -44.36
CA ILE A 1190 2.13 16.51 -43.90
C ILE A 1190 1.96 15.27 -44.81
N SER A 1191 2.09 14.06 -44.28
CA SER A 1191 1.11 12.97 -44.45
C SER A 1191 1.55 11.63 -43.85
N GLN A 1192 0.55 10.77 -43.63
CA GLN A 1192 0.61 9.33 -43.33
C GLN A 1192 0.99 8.90 -41.90
N LEU A 1193 -0.06 8.48 -41.19
CA LEU A 1193 0.03 7.51 -40.11
C LEU A 1193 0.80 6.25 -40.56
N GLN A 1194 1.84 5.90 -39.83
CA GLN A 1194 2.27 4.50 -39.70
C GLN A 1194 2.01 4.06 -38.26
N ALA A 1195 1.21 3.01 -38.11
CA ALA A 1195 0.90 2.45 -36.80
C ALA A 1195 2.16 1.80 -36.18
N PRO A 1196 2.53 2.14 -34.93
CA PRO A 1196 3.48 1.33 -34.20
C PRO A 1196 2.79 0.03 -33.76
N THR A 1197 3.42 -1.06 -34.18
CA THR A 1197 3.23 -2.44 -33.71
C THR A 1197 2.78 -2.58 -32.27
N VAL A 1198 1.78 -3.44 -32.06
CA VAL A 1198 1.45 -4.05 -30.75
C VAL A 1198 2.72 -4.59 -30.10
N LEU A 1199 3.09 -4.03 -28.96
CA LEU A 1199 4.08 -4.61 -28.06
C LEU A 1199 3.32 -5.38 -26.98
N ASP A 1200 3.50 -6.70 -26.94
CA ASP A 1200 3.13 -7.50 -25.76
C ASP A 1200 3.93 -6.97 -24.56
N SER A 1201 3.27 -6.21 -23.69
CA SER A 1201 3.83 -5.79 -22.41
C SER A 1201 3.37 -6.75 -21.31
N ASP A 1202 4.25 -7.68 -20.93
CA ASP A 1202 4.12 -8.53 -19.73
C ASP A 1202 4.25 -7.72 -18.41
N ASP A 1203 3.61 -6.55 -18.31
CA ASP A 1203 3.55 -5.77 -17.07
C ASP A 1203 2.29 -6.12 -16.26
N PRO A 1204 2.40 -6.91 -15.18
CA PRO A 1204 1.25 -7.25 -14.33
C PRO A 1204 0.67 -6.03 -13.60
N LEU A 1205 1.40 -4.91 -13.50
CA LEU A 1205 0.87 -3.67 -12.95
C LEU A 1205 -0.12 -3.01 -13.93
N LEU A 1206 0.11 -3.11 -15.24
CA LEU A 1206 -0.77 -2.57 -16.27
C LEU A 1206 -2.07 -3.39 -16.36
N GLN A 1207 -1.97 -4.72 -16.37
CA GLN A 1207 -3.13 -5.61 -16.33
C GLN A 1207 -3.94 -5.44 -15.03
N ALA A 1208 -3.26 -5.28 -13.89
CA ALA A 1208 -3.92 -4.97 -12.62
C ALA A 1208 -4.51 -3.54 -12.57
N LYS A 1209 -4.07 -2.59 -13.40
CA LYS A 1209 -4.70 -1.27 -13.54
C LYS A 1209 -5.99 -1.35 -14.35
N VAL A 1210 -5.96 -2.03 -15.50
CA VAL A 1210 -7.15 -2.24 -16.36
C VAL A 1210 -8.23 -3.02 -15.61
N ALA A 1211 -7.88 -4.11 -14.90
CA ALA A 1211 -8.81 -4.90 -14.09
C ALA A 1211 -9.25 -4.22 -12.77
N ARG A 1212 -8.76 -3.02 -12.45
CA ARG A 1212 -9.16 -2.20 -11.29
C ARG A 1212 -9.95 -0.95 -11.65
N LEU A 1213 -9.96 -0.53 -12.92
CA LEU A 1213 -11.09 0.25 -13.42
C LEU A 1213 -12.35 -0.61 -13.20
N PRO A 1214 -13.48 -0.03 -12.79
CA PRO A 1214 -14.64 -0.82 -12.39
C PRO A 1214 -15.16 -1.64 -13.58
N GLU A 1215 -14.77 -2.92 -13.62
CA GLU A 1215 -15.62 -3.94 -14.24
C GLU A 1215 -17.01 -3.76 -13.63
N ALA A 1216 -18.02 -3.81 -14.49
CA ALA A 1216 -19.38 -3.65 -14.05
C ALA A 1216 -19.71 -4.77 -13.06
N VAL A 1217 -19.67 -4.45 -11.77
CA VAL A 1217 -20.58 -5.04 -10.79
C VAL A 1217 -21.97 -4.57 -11.22
N VAL A 1218 -22.48 -5.25 -12.26
CA VAL A 1218 -23.88 -5.61 -12.30
C VAL A 1218 -24.10 -6.27 -10.96
N LEU A 1219 -24.68 -5.50 -10.03
CA LEU A 1219 -25.53 -6.11 -9.03
C LEU A 1219 -26.53 -6.90 -9.86
N GLU A 1220 -26.40 -8.22 -9.84
CA GLU A 1220 -27.58 -9.07 -9.96
C GLU A 1220 -28.46 -8.66 -8.76
N GLU A 1221 -29.24 -7.60 -8.96
CA GLU A 1221 -30.51 -7.50 -8.30
C GLU A 1221 -31.22 -8.80 -8.65
N ASP A 1222 -31.44 -9.65 -7.64
CA ASP A 1222 -32.43 -10.72 -7.72
C ASP A 1222 -33.76 -10.03 -8.06
N THR A 1223 -34.09 -9.96 -9.35
CA THR A 1223 -35.30 -9.31 -9.89
C THR A 1223 -36.52 -10.19 -9.64
N ASP A 1224 -36.78 -10.47 -8.37
CA ASP A 1224 -37.93 -11.24 -7.88
C ASP A 1224 -38.62 -10.58 -6.67
N LEU A 1225 -38.19 -9.35 -6.31
CA LEU A 1225 -38.78 -8.55 -5.21
C LEU A 1225 -39.31 -7.17 -5.63
N HIS A 1226 -39.63 -6.96 -6.91
CA HIS A 1226 -40.31 -5.75 -7.40
C HIS A 1226 -41.60 -6.00 -8.21
N HIS A 1227 -42.06 -7.24 -8.33
CA HIS A 1227 -43.38 -7.58 -8.87
C HIS A 1227 -44.33 -8.15 -7.79
N ARG A 1228 -44.54 -7.38 -6.72
CA ARG A 1228 -45.68 -7.50 -5.78
C ARG A 1228 -45.82 -6.21 -4.96
N ILE A 1229 -46.62 -5.27 -5.47
CA ILE A 1229 -47.40 -4.18 -4.82
C ILE A 1229 -47.68 -3.15 -5.94
N LEU A 1230 -48.54 -3.52 -6.89
CA LEU A 1230 -49.30 -2.61 -7.78
C LEU A 1230 -50.37 -3.48 -8.44
N GLY A 1231 -51.60 -3.44 -7.92
CA GLY A 1231 -52.68 -4.30 -8.40
C GLY A 1231 -53.80 -4.56 -7.39
N ALA A 1232 -54.47 -3.50 -6.92
CA ALA A 1232 -55.88 -3.51 -6.47
C ALA A 1232 -56.32 -2.12 -5.94
N SER A 1233 -56.75 -1.24 -6.85
CA SER A 1233 -57.99 -0.43 -6.73
C SER A 1233 -57.99 0.65 -7.82
N SER A 1234 -58.78 0.45 -8.87
CA SER A 1234 -59.39 1.58 -9.54
C SER A 1234 -60.43 2.18 -8.59
N ASP A 1235 -60.56 3.49 -8.55
CA ASP A 1235 -61.71 4.23 -9.11
C ASP A 1235 -61.44 5.74 -8.98
N GLU A 1236 -62.29 6.57 -9.57
CA GLU A 1236 -62.15 8.01 -9.80
C GLU A 1236 -62.07 8.83 -8.47
N GLU A 1237 -61.53 10.05 -8.37
CA GLU A 1237 -61.79 11.25 -9.17
C GLU A 1237 -60.60 12.26 -9.21
N THR A 1238 -60.74 13.23 -10.11
CA THR A 1238 -60.12 14.58 -10.22
C THR A 1238 -59.83 15.30 -8.86
N GLU A 1239 -58.91 16.27 -8.70
CA GLU A 1239 -58.37 17.27 -9.64
C GLU A 1239 -57.10 17.99 -9.07
N GLU A 1240 -56.42 18.74 -9.93
CA GLU A 1240 -55.47 19.86 -9.70
C GLU A 1240 -54.14 19.74 -8.89
N VAL A 1241 -53.12 20.36 -9.50
CA VAL A 1241 -51.76 20.63 -9.02
C VAL A 1241 -51.72 22.08 -8.51
N PRO A 1242 -50.99 22.40 -7.42
CA PRO A 1242 -49.85 23.31 -7.60
C PRO A 1242 -48.56 22.88 -6.88
N THR A 1243 -47.51 22.85 -7.68
CA THR A 1243 -46.10 23.17 -7.36
C THR A 1243 -45.76 23.74 -5.98
N VAL A 1244 -44.89 23.04 -5.24
CA VAL A 1244 -43.65 23.56 -4.62
C VAL A 1244 -42.56 22.51 -4.81
#